data_AF-A0A414M0W4-F1
#
_entry.id   AF-A0A414M0W4-F1
#
_cell.length_a   1.000
_cell.length_b   1.000
_cell.length_c   1.000
_cell.angle_alpha   90.00
_cell.angle_beta   90.00
_cell.angle_gamma   90.00
#
_symmetry.space_group_name_H-M   'P 1'
#
loop_
_entity.id
_entity.type
_entity.pdbx_description
1 polymer ?
#
loop_
_entity_poly.entity_id
_entity_poly.type
_entity_poly.pdbx_seq_one_letter_code
_entity_poly.pdbx_strand_id
1 'polypeptide(L)'
;MAREIKVDMSRESVDLEDLSSRLAHKKVCNINLKRNQNTLLKGLEVINELVKSGRLHAEGEYEVIRTPERLKGVMETYLTGVSEYVLDVETTGLDVYNDILVGICLYNPDLPSFYVPFNHTDLQNKRVEGQMTEEECKAVMLPYLANGSLKCINHNIKFDDKVVTFQWGQSIANVWWDTQVGAQVLNENEKHGLKPLYNKYILNGEGSDEDFGDLFEDIPCNYIPIDIFAIYGANDGFKTWAVYQFQKKYLREDHPRADYRKLYHVFRDIEMPLIDVCMDMELRGVEIREDYAKELSVQFNEEMAEKEKLCDEYVAKFDKYIAENPTLMRLTKGTKKINYNSPQQVACLLYDIFKLKSVSRKEPRGTGDKIIQLHRSKAKKAGTKKAEEFIQFLDNYQRYKECGKLLGTYIDKIPAVKCAKTNAVHTTFNQYGAKTGRFSSSDKVTKINLQNIPSHEKRIRKIFRARDGYKFVGGDFSQIEPRVLSYVSGDEAMQEAYREGKDLYAIMGSKVYGVPYEDCREFYPDGTVNAEGKHRRTTMKSVLLGIMYERGAKAIGEQFDKSADWAQKLIDDFYKSFPKIQQLRLKVEKMAEEYGYVTTIQGRKRRLPEMQLPDHDDYRYQEAHRQSLNAVIQGSSADIMKLAMIAIYNDPQYKALDCHMVITVHDELIMEVPEDHIKEGADLLVNTMKRVGHSLIDLPMSVDAEVNDYWYGENLADDYLEEE
;
A
#
# COMPACT_ATOMS: atom_id res chain seq x y z
N MET A 1 -8.10 -9.16 -23.10
CA MET A 1 -9.11 -8.22 -23.64
C MET A 1 -9.49 -7.26 -22.52
N ALA A 2 -8.85 -6.10 -22.51
CA ALA A 2 -8.97 -5.08 -21.48
C ALA A 2 -10.41 -4.55 -21.38
N ARG A 3 -10.86 -4.29 -20.16
CA ARG A 3 -12.16 -3.70 -19.82
C ARG A 3 -12.18 -2.28 -20.42
N GLU A 4 -13.06 -2.02 -21.39
CA GLU A 4 -13.06 -0.73 -22.13
C GLU A 4 -13.51 0.41 -21.23
N ILE A 5 -12.56 0.99 -20.50
CA ILE A 5 -12.56 2.42 -20.26
C ILE A 5 -12.59 3.04 -21.66
N LYS A 6 -13.54 3.95 -21.95
CA LYS A 6 -13.42 4.88 -23.07
C LYS A 6 -12.27 5.84 -22.77
N VAL A 7 -11.05 5.32 -22.78
CA VAL A 7 -9.85 6.12 -22.85
C VAL A 7 -9.88 6.72 -24.23
N ASP A 8 -9.81 8.04 -24.33
CA ASP A 8 -9.50 8.67 -25.59
C ASP A 8 -8.09 8.24 -26.02
N MET A 9 -8.05 7.12 -26.76
CA MET A 9 -6.87 6.51 -27.34
C MET A 9 -6.57 7.11 -28.72
N SER A 10 -7.22 8.22 -29.10
CA SER A 10 -6.91 8.94 -30.32
C SER A 10 -5.52 9.56 -30.18
N ARG A 11 -4.53 8.70 -30.37
CA ARG A 11 -3.15 9.09 -30.61
C ARG A 11 -3.17 9.62 -32.03
N GLU A 12 -3.46 10.90 -32.18
CA GLU A 12 -2.75 11.64 -33.21
C GLU A 12 -1.26 11.32 -32.99
N SER A 13 -0.57 10.92 -34.06
CA SER A 13 0.85 10.53 -34.06
C SER A 13 1.63 11.33 -33.01
N VAL A 14 2.52 10.69 -32.25
CA VAL A 14 3.41 11.41 -31.30
C VAL A 14 4.26 12.38 -32.12
N ASP A 15 3.74 13.58 -32.33
CA ASP A 15 4.43 14.67 -32.98
C ASP A 15 5.21 15.46 -31.93
N LEU A 16 5.99 16.42 -32.40
CA LEU A 16 6.93 17.15 -31.55
C LEU A 16 6.22 18.06 -30.53
N GLU A 17 4.98 18.47 -30.79
CA GLU A 17 4.14 19.24 -29.85
C GLU A 17 3.60 18.34 -28.74
N ASP A 18 3.22 17.10 -29.06
CA ASP A 18 2.78 16.08 -28.10
C ASP A 18 3.92 15.68 -27.14
N LEU A 19 5.13 15.47 -27.64
CA LEU A 19 6.29 15.07 -26.82
C LEU A 19 6.73 16.20 -25.85
N SER A 20 6.73 17.45 -26.34
CA SER A 20 7.10 18.62 -25.52
C SER A 20 6.03 18.99 -24.49
N SER A 21 4.74 18.82 -24.81
CA SER A 21 3.64 19.05 -23.88
C SER A 21 3.56 17.96 -22.80
N ARG A 22 3.84 16.69 -23.16
CA ARG A 22 3.86 15.58 -22.21
C ARG A 22 5.04 15.58 -21.27
N LEU A 23 6.20 16.10 -21.69
CA LEU A 23 7.35 16.27 -20.81
C LEU A 23 7.26 17.53 -19.92
N ALA A 24 6.23 18.36 -20.10
CA ALA A 24 6.11 19.65 -19.42
C ALA A 24 5.91 19.54 -17.89
N HIS A 25 5.36 18.41 -17.39
CA HIS A 25 5.24 18.14 -15.95
C HIS A 25 6.60 17.94 -15.28
N LYS A 26 7.62 17.53 -16.03
CA LYS A 26 8.98 17.34 -15.53
C LYS A 26 9.80 18.62 -15.66
N LYS A 27 10.11 19.23 -14.51
CA LYS A 27 10.94 20.46 -14.44
C LYS A 27 12.27 20.34 -15.18
N VAL A 28 12.90 19.17 -15.20
CA VAL A 28 14.21 18.93 -15.86
C VAL A 28 14.07 18.90 -17.39
N CYS A 29 12.91 18.51 -17.91
CA CYS A 29 12.63 18.41 -19.34
C CYS A 29 12.20 19.75 -19.96
N ASN A 30 12.03 20.81 -19.15
CA ASN A 30 11.90 22.16 -19.67
C ASN A 30 13.26 22.68 -20.15
N ILE A 31 13.67 22.19 -21.32
CA ILE A 31 14.94 22.48 -21.99
C ILE A 31 15.09 23.97 -22.35
N ASN A 32 14.02 24.75 -22.36
CA ASN A 32 14.10 26.21 -22.57
C ASN A 32 14.83 26.92 -21.42
N LEU A 33 14.96 26.27 -20.25
CA LEU A 33 15.79 26.77 -19.15
C LEU A 33 17.23 26.28 -19.32
N LYS A 34 18.14 27.23 -19.57
CA LYS A 34 19.60 26.99 -19.74
C LYS A 34 20.22 26.15 -18.61
N ARG A 35 19.72 26.29 -17.38
CA ARG A 35 20.15 25.50 -16.22
C ARG A 35 19.87 24.00 -16.41
N ASN A 36 18.71 23.65 -16.96
CA ASN A 36 18.30 22.26 -17.16
C ASN A 36 19.09 21.60 -18.29
N GLN A 37 19.29 22.32 -19.41
CA GLN A 37 20.17 21.86 -20.49
C GLN A 37 21.59 21.56 -19.98
N ASN A 38 22.16 22.44 -19.16
CA ASN A 38 23.49 22.21 -18.58
C ASN A 38 23.52 20.98 -17.65
N THR A 39 22.45 20.71 -16.91
CA THR A 39 22.35 19.51 -16.08
C THR A 39 22.32 18.25 -16.94
N LEU A 40 21.49 18.24 -17.99
CA LEU A 40 21.36 17.10 -18.91
C LEU A 40 22.67 16.83 -19.66
N LEU A 41 23.31 17.87 -20.20
CA LEU A 41 24.60 17.75 -20.89
C LEU A 41 25.69 17.13 -20.00
N LYS A 42 25.79 17.61 -18.75
CA LYS A 42 26.76 17.05 -17.78
C LYS A 42 26.47 15.58 -17.47
N GLY A 43 25.19 15.23 -17.32
CA GLY A 43 24.81 13.83 -17.10
C GLY A 43 25.17 12.92 -18.27
N LEU A 44 24.88 13.37 -19.50
CA LEU A 44 25.26 12.66 -20.73
C LEU A 44 26.78 12.52 -20.89
N GLU A 45 27.56 13.55 -20.54
CA GLU A 45 29.02 13.47 -20.52
C GLU A 45 29.51 12.40 -19.54
N VAL A 46 28.97 12.36 -18.32
CA VAL A 46 29.32 11.34 -17.32
C VAL A 46 29.01 9.94 -17.82
N ILE A 47 27.81 9.72 -18.38
CA ILE A 47 27.41 8.42 -18.93
C ILE A 47 28.37 7.98 -20.04
N ASN A 48 28.71 8.89 -20.96
CA ASN A 48 29.63 8.60 -22.05
C ASN A 48 31.03 8.22 -21.55
N GLU A 49 31.55 8.92 -20.54
CA GLU A 49 32.84 8.58 -19.93
C GLU A 49 32.81 7.23 -19.21
N LEU A 50 31.68 6.83 -18.63
CA LEU A 50 31.54 5.50 -18.04
C LEU A 50 31.58 4.37 -19.06
N VAL A 51 30.95 4.57 -20.22
CA VAL A 51 31.02 3.62 -21.34
C VAL A 51 32.45 3.56 -21.87
N LYS A 52 33.09 4.70 -22.14
CA LYS A 52 34.47 4.76 -22.65
C LYS A 52 35.49 4.14 -21.70
N SER A 53 35.31 4.33 -20.40
CA SER A 53 36.19 3.74 -19.37
C SER A 53 35.95 2.25 -19.13
N GLY A 54 34.91 1.66 -19.75
CA GLY A 54 34.53 0.26 -19.55
C GLY A 54 33.83 -0.02 -18.22
N ARG A 55 33.59 1.01 -17.39
CA ARG A 55 32.88 0.89 -16.12
C ARG A 55 31.41 0.54 -16.32
N LEU A 56 30.81 1.06 -17.40
CA LEU A 56 29.51 0.62 -17.90
C LEU A 56 29.70 -0.20 -19.18
N HIS A 57 29.46 -1.50 -19.09
CA HIS A 57 29.53 -2.44 -20.20
C HIS A 57 28.35 -3.41 -20.13
N ALA A 58 28.01 -4.05 -21.24
CA ALA A 58 27.02 -5.12 -21.27
C ALA A 58 27.67 -6.44 -20.81
N GLU A 59 26.98 -7.23 -19.99
CA GLU A 59 27.42 -8.55 -19.51
C GLU A 59 27.43 -9.65 -20.62
N GLY A 60 27.07 -9.29 -21.85
CA GLY A 60 27.01 -10.20 -23.01
C GLY A 60 26.86 -9.47 -24.34
N GLU A 61 26.61 -10.23 -25.41
CA GLU A 61 26.29 -9.67 -26.72
C GLU A 61 24.96 -8.88 -26.66
N TYR A 62 24.91 -7.74 -27.34
CA TYR A 62 23.70 -6.94 -27.45
C TYR A 62 23.50 -6.43 -28.88
N GLU A 63 22.25 -6.22 -29.26
CA GLU A 63 21.83 -5.74 -30.57
C GLU A 63 20.77 -4.64 -30.43
N VAL A 64 20.95 -3.55 -31.18
CA VAL A 64 19.90 -2.52 -31.33
C VAL A 64 19.04 -2.88 -32.55
N ILE A 65 17.78 -3.22 -32.30
CA ILE A 65 16.82 -3.58 -33.35
C ILE A 65 16.22 -2.31 -33.93
N ARG A 66 16.57 -2.01 -35.19
CA ARG A 66 16.19 -0.76 -35.86
C ARG A 66 15.05 -0.91 -36.86
N THR A 67 14.64 -2.15 -37.22
CA THR A 67 13.58 -2.39 -38.21
C THR A 67 12.50 -3.36 -37.71
N PRO A 68 11.25 -3.23 -38.19
CA PRO A 68 10.14 -4.11 -37.80
C PRO A 68 10.37 -5.57 -38.21
N GLU A 69 11.00 -5.81 -39.36
CA GLU A 69 11.30 -7.16 -39.86
C GLU A 69 12.25 -7.89 -38.92
N ARG A 70 13.28 -7.19 -38.41
CA ARG A 70 14.23 -7.77 -37.47
C ARG A 70 13.57 -8.06 -36.12
N LEU A 71 12.73 -7.13 -35.63
CA LEU A 71 11.95 -7.34 -34.40
C LEU A 71 11.06 -8.57 -34.51
N LYS A 72 10.36 -8.71 -35.64
CA LYS A 72 9.49 -9.86 -35.89
C LYS A 72 10.29 -11.17 -35.87
N GLY A 73 11.44 -11.24 -36.54
CA GLY A 73 12.28 -12.44 -36.53
C GLY A 73 12.81 -12.81 -35.12
N VAL A 74 13.11 -11.81 -34.29
CA VAL A 74 13.48 -12.02 -32.89
C VAL A 74 12.30 -12.60 -32.10
N MET A 75 11.10 -12.03 -32.24
CA MET A 75 9.90 -12.54 -31.56
C MET A 75 9.46 -13.92 -32.06
N GLU A 76 9.64 -14.25 -33.34
CA GLU A 76 9.44 -15.59 -33.88
C GLU A 76 10.40 -16.62 -33.25
N THR A 77 11.63 -16.21 -32.95
CA THR A 77 12.63 -17.05 -32.25
C THR A 77 12.18 -17.33 -30.81
N TYR A 78 11.68 -16.31 -30.11
CA TYR A 78 11.09 -16.50 -28.77
C TYR A 78 9.90 -17.46 -28.81
N LEU A 79 9.01 -17.30 -29.80
CA LEU A 79 7.80 -18.10 -29.93
C LEU A 79 8.07 -19.58 -30.22
N THR A 80 9.04 -19.89 -31.09
CA THR A 80 9.27 -21.25 -31.61
C THR A 80 10.41 -21.99 -30.93
N GLY A 81 11.34 -21.28 -30.27
CA GLY A 81 12.54 -21.85 -29.66
C GLY A 81 12.50 -21.92 -28.13
N VAL A 82 12.58 -20.76 -27.45
CA VAL A 82 12.88 -20.70 -26.00
C VAL A 82 11.66 -20.42 -25.11
N SER A 83 10.62 -19.74 -25.60
CA SER A 83 9.36 -19.35 -24.92
C SER A 83 9.46 -18.52 -23.63
N GLU A 84 10.53 -18.61 -22.84
CA GLU A 84 10.81 -17.75 -21.68
C GLU A 84 11.66 -16.55 -22.13
N TYR A 85 11.27 -15.35 -21.75
CA TYR A 85 12.02 -14.13 -22.09
C TYR A 85 11.81 -13.06 -21.04
N VAL A 86 12.81 -12.20 -20.86
CA VAL A 86 12.66 -10.96 -20.11
C VAL A 86 12.16 -9.88 -21.06
N LEU A 87 11.16 -9.13 -20.62
CA LEU A 87 10.72 -7.90 -21.25
C LEU A 87 10.81 -6.79 -20.23
N ASP A 88 11.33 -5.63 -20.62
CA ASP A 88 11.36 -4.41 -19.82
C ASP A 88 11.03 -3.23 -20.73
N VAL A 89 10.20 -2.30 -20.25
CA VAL A 89 9.80 -1.12 -21.02
C VAL A 89 10.49 0.12 -20.52
N GLU A 90 10.91 0.94 -21.48
CA GLU A 90 11.69 2.13 -21.20
C GLU A 90 10.82 3.34 -21.46
N THR A 91 10.82 4.27 -20.51
CA THR A 91 9.89 5.40 -20.50
C THR A 91 10.61 6.69 -20.16
N THR A 92 9.97 7.81 -20.47
CA THR A 92 10.50 9.11 -20.02
C THR A 92 10.43 9.31 -18.51
N GLY A 93 9.72 8.44 -17.78
CA GLY A 93 9.56 8.50 -16.33
C GLY A 93 8.55 7.50 -15.76
N LEU A 94 8.29 7.64 -14.46
CA LEU A 94 7.48 6.69 -13.70
C LEU A 94 5.97 7.00 -13.71
N ASP A 95 5.52 8.04 -14.40
CA ASP A 95 4.09 8.40 -14.50
C ASP A 95 3.43 7.65 -15.65
N VAL A 96 2.80 6.51 -15.35
CA VAL A 96 2.10 5.65 -16.32
C VAL A 96 1.16 6.44 -17.26
N TYR A 97 0.54 7.52 -16.80
CA TYR A 97 -0.51 8.23 -17.51
C TYR A 97 0.00 9.38 -18.40
N ASN A 98 1.16 9.95 -18.03
CA ASN A 98 1.72 11.15 -18.66
C ASN A 98 3.07 10.91 -19.34
N ASP A 99 3.91 10.02 -18.80
CA ASP A 99 5.17 9.65 -19.42
C ASP A 99 4.95 8.76 -20.66
N ILE A 100 5.88 8.83 -21.61
CA ILE A 100 5.78 8.12 -22.90
C ILE A 100 6.69 6.90 -22.91
N LEU A 101 6.29 5.87 -23.66
CA LEU A 101 7.16 4.76 -24.02
C LEU A 101 8.25 5.24 -24.97
N VAL A 102 9.47 4.73 -24.78
CA VAL A 102 10.68 5.11 -25.54
C VAL A 102 11.29 3.92 -26.25
N GLY A 103 11.30 2.76 -25.59
CA GLY A 103 11.85 1.54 -26.14
C GLY A 103 11.43 0.30 -25.35
N ILE A 104 11.83 -0.86 -25.86
CA ILE A 104 11.66 -2.16 -25.19
C ILE A 104 13.01 -2.87 -25.15
N CYS A 105 13.34 -3.44 -23.99
CA CYS A 105 14.46 -4.34 -23.80
C CYS A 105 13.96 -5.79 -23.77
N LEU A 106 14.62 -6.69 -24.49
CA LEU A 106 14.31 -8.13 -24.51
C LEU A 106 15.56 -8.93 -24.19
N TYR A 107 15.42 -10.00 -23.39
CA TYR A 107 16.55 -10.86 -23.05
C TYR A 107 16.18 -12.32 -22.86
N ASN A 108 17.05 -13.21 -23.33
CA ASN A 108 17.11 -14.62 -22.97
C ASN A 108 18.58 -15.07 -23.06
N PRO A 109 19.06 -15.97 -22.18
CA PRO A 109 20.48 -16.36 -22.13
C PRO A 109 21.00 -17.01 -23.41
N ASP A 110 20.13 -17.58 -24.24
CA ASP A 110 20.50 -18.24 -25.50
C ASP A 110 20.53 -17.26 -26.69
N LEU A 111 20.24 -15.97 -26.46
CA LEU A 111 20.18 -14.91 -27.46
C LEU A 111 20.95 -13.65 -26.99
N PRO A 112 21.33 -12.74 -27.90
CA PRO A 112 21.79 -11.41 -27.52
C PRO A 112 20.72 -10.64 -26.71
N SER A 113 21.16 -9.69 -25.89
CA SER A 113 20.25 -8.68 -25.34
C SER A 113 19.78 -7.75 -26.46
N PHE A 114 18.48 -7.54 -26.60
CA PHE A 114 17.94 -6.67 -27.64
C PHE A 114 17.41 -5.38 -27.05
N TYR A 115 17.73 -4.25 -27.69
CA TYR A 115 17.08 -2.97 -27.43
C TYR A 115 16.31 -2.51 -28.67
N VAL A 116 15.03 -2.18 -28.49
CA VAL A 116 14.11 -1.74 -29.55
C VAL A 116 13.74 -0.26 -29.32
N PRO A 117 14.52 0.69 -29.86
CA PRO A 117 14.21 2.13 -29.74
C PRO A 117 13.11 2.56 -30.71
N PHE A 118 12.21 3.44 -30.26
CA PHE A 118 11.23 4.08 -31.16
C PHE A 118 10.93 5.56 -30.89
N ASN A 119 11.12 6.07 -29.66
CA ASN A 119 10.89 7.50 -29.33
C ASN A 119 12.10 8.22 -28.71
N HIS A 120 13.33 7.90 -29.11
CA HIS A 120 14.49 8.72 -28.71
C HIS A 120 14.51 10.09 -29.38
N THR A 121 14.94 11.12 -28.67
CA THR A 121 15.06 12.50 -29.15
C THR A 121 16.36 13.13 -28.70
N ASP A 122 16.86 14.12 -29.44
CA ASP A 122 17.91 15.00 -28.97
C ASP A 122 17.42 15.99 -27.90
N LEU A 123 18.32 16.83 -27.37
CA LEU A 123 17.99 17.86 -26.38
C LEU A 123 17.17 19.03 -26.95
N GLN A 124 16.86 19.03 -28.25
CA GLN A 124 15.90 19.93 -28.90
C GLN A 124 14.55 19.23 -29.11
N ASN A 125 14.34 18.06 -28.49
CA ASN A 125 13.20 17.17 -28.67
C ASN A 125 13.02 16.67 -30.11
N LYS A 126 14.05 16.77 -30.98
CA LYS A 126 13.96 16.24 -32.34
C LYS A 126 14.25 14.74 -32.32
N ARG A 127 13.39 13.96 -32.95
CA ARG A 127 13.55 12.51 -33.07
C ARG A 127 14.91 12.15 -33.68
N VAL A 128 15.62 11.23 -33.02
CA VAL A 128 16.90 10.69 -33.50
C VAL A 128 16.65 9.74 -34.68
N GLU A 129 17.51 9.76 -35.69
CA GLU A 129 17.40 8.89 -36.86
C GLU A 129 17.78 7.42 -36.56
N GLY A 130 17.34 6.49 -37.41
CA GLY A 130 17.72 5.08 -37.33
C GLY A 130 16.95 4.24 -36.30
N GLN A 131 15.76 4.68 -35.87
CA GLN A 131 14.83 3.90 -35.03
C GLN A 131 13.49 3.76 -35.74
N MET A 132 12.82 2.61 -35.57
CA MET A 132 11.46 2.38 -36.08
C MET A 132 10.43 3.25 -35.36
N THR A 133 9.28 3.51 -35.95
CA THR A 133 8.18 4.25 -35.28
C THR A 133 7.55 3.42 -34.16
N GLU A 134 6.89 4.07 -33.21
CA GLU A 134 6.16 3.38 -32.14
C GLU A 134 5.05 2.50 -32.72
N GLU A 135 4.35 2.98 -33.75
CA GLU A 135 3.28 2.26 -34.43
C GLU A 135 3.78 0.98 -35.11
N GLU A 136 4.96 1.04 -35.75
CA GLU A 136 5.59 -0.15 -36.33
C GLU A 136 6.00 -1.17 -35.26
N CYS A 137 6.61 -0.72 -34.16
CA CYS A 137 6.95 -1.56 -33.02
C CYS A 137 5.70 -2.21 -32.41
N LYS A 138 4.68 -1.40 -32.13
CA LYS A 138 3.39 -1.84 -31.59
C LYS A 138 2.73 -2.89 -32.48
N ALA A 139 2.69 -2.66 -33.80
CA ALA A 139 2.10 -3.60 -34.75
C ALA A 139 2.79 -4.98 -34.71
N VAL A 140 4.11 -5.02 -34.52
CA VAL A 140 4.86 -6.28 -34.38
C VAL A 140 4.64 -6.91 -33.01
N MET A 141 4.70 -6.14 -31.93
CA MET A 141 4.71 -6.66 -30.56
C MET A 141 3.35 -7.16 -30.07
N LEU A 142 2.25 -6.50 -30.47
CA LEU A 142 0.90 -6.80 -29.97
C LEU A 142 0.51 -8.30 -30.03
N PRO A 143 0.68 -9.01 -31.17
CA PRO A 143 0.37 -10.44 -31.24
C PRO A 143 1.18 -11.30 -30.26
N TYR A 144 2.41 -10.93 -29.94
CA TYR A 144 3.27 -11.67 -29.02
C TYR A 144 2.93 -11.37 -27.56
N LEU A 145 2.64 -10.11 -27.23
CA LEU A 145 2.17 -9.72 -25.90
C LEU A 145 0.83 -10.40 -25.56
N ALA A 146 -0.03 -10.59 -26.56
CA ALA A 146 -1.30 -11.31 -26.42
C ALA A 146 -1.17 -12.84 -26.37
N ASN A 147 0.03 -13.39 -26.60
CA ASN A 147 0.22 -14.82 -26.72
C ASN A 147 0.56 -15.47 -25.37
N GLY A 148 -0.40 -16.22 -24.81
CA GLY A 148 -0.23 -16.93 -23.54
C GLY A 148 0.85 -18.03 -23.52
N SER A 149 1.38 -18.46 -24.67
CA SER A 149 2.49 -19.42 -24.70
C SER A 149 3.85 -18.79 -24.38
N LEU A 150 3.98 -17.47 -24.51
CA LEU A 150 5.20 -16.74 -24.21
C LEU A 150 5.24 -16.37 -22.72
N LYS A 151 6.26 -16.84 -22.01
CA LYS A 151 6.43 -16.65 -20.58
C LYS A 151 7.25 -15.41 -20.30
N CYS A 152 6.58 -14.32 -19.96
CA CYS A 152 7.22 -13.04 -19.69
C CYS A 152 7.78 -12.99 -18.26
N ILE A 153 9.07 -12.67 -18.15
CA ILE A 153 9.79 -12.46 -16.90
C ILE A 153 10.17 -10.98 -16.80
N ASN A 154 10.08 -10.38 -15.62
CA ASN A 154 10.44 -8.98 -15.41
C ASN A 154 10.78 -8.72 -13.92
N HIS A 155 11.28 -7.54 -13.60
CA HIS A 155 11.37 -7.00 -12.25
C HIS A 155 10.40 -5.83 -12.03
N ASN A 156 9.31 -6.01 -11.26
CA ASN A 156 8.22 -5.03 -11.09
C ASN A 156 7.35 -4.82 -12.35
N ILE A 157 6.88 -5.94 -12.93
CA ILE A 157 6.16 -5.99 -14.20
C ILE A 157 4.83 -5.23 -14.18
N LYS A 158 4.27 -5.00 -12.98
CA LYS A 158 3.06 -4.21 -12.84
C LYS A 158 3.25 -2.79 -13.40
N PHE A 159 4.45 -2.22 -13.38
CA PHE A 159 4.71 -0.95 -14.03
C PHE A 159 4.67 -1.11 -15.56
N ASP A 160 5.46 -2.03 -16.09
CA ASP A 160 5.60 -2.30 -17.52
C ASP A 160 4.25 -2.61 -18.17
N ASP A 161 3.51 -3.56 -17.61
CA ASP A 161 2.24 -4.01 -18.15
C ASP A 161 1.16 -2.92 -18.04
N LYS A 162 1.19 -2.09 -16.99
CA LYS A 162 0.33 -0.90 -16.90
C LYS A 162 0.62 0.08 -18.03
N VAL A 163 1.90 0.36 -18.28
CA VAL A 163 2.30 1.29 -19.34
C VAL A 163 1.85 0.73 -20.69
N VAL A 164 2.15 -0.54 -21.00
CA VAL A 164 1.74 -1.17 -22.27
C VAL A 164 0.22 -1.24 -22.39
N THR A 165 -0.50 -1.59 -21.32
CA THR A 165 -1.97 -1.64 -21.33
C THR A 165 -2.56 -0.25 -21.57
N PHE A 166 -2.13 0.77 -20.84
CA PHE A 166 -2.63 2.14 -20.97
C PHE A 166 -2.29 2.77 -22.32
N GLN A 167 -1.10 2.47 -22.84
CA GLN A 167 -0.58 3.09 -24.06
C GLN A 167 -0.99 2.34 -25.32
N TRP A 168 -0.92 1.01 -25.31
CA TRP A 168 -1.13 0.17 -26.49
C TRP A 168 -2.45 -0.57 -26.48
N GLY A 169 -3.19 -0.59 -25.36
CA GLY A 169 -4.48 -1.28 -25.23
C GLY A 169 -4.37 -2.78 -25.06
N GLN A 170 -3.19 -3.29 -24.71
CA GLN A 170 -2.90 -4.73 -24.60
C GLN A 170 -2.15 -5.03 -23.31
N SER A 171 -2.65 -5.98 -22.53
CA SER A 171 -1.94 -6.52 -21.37
C SER A 171 -1.09 -7.73 -21.77
N ILE A 172 -0.02 -8.00 -21.03
CA ILE A 172 0.83 -9.17 -21.23
C ILE A 172 0.05 -10.42 -20.83
N ALA A 173 -0.21 -11.32 -21.79
CA ALA A 173 -1.10 -12.46 -21.58
C ALA A 173 -0.57 -13.52 -20.60
N ASN A 174 0.74 -13.62 -20.44
CA ASN A 174 1.36 -14.57 -19.52
C ASN A 174 2.55 -13.92 -18.79
N VAL A 175 2.19 -13.18 -17.75
CA VAL A 175 3.11 -12.70 -16.71
C VAL A 175 3.61 -13.90 -15.90
N TRP A 176 4.69 -14.51 -16.38
CA TRP A 176 5.20 -15.78 -15.84
C TRP A 176 5.96 -15.61 -14.53
N TRP A 177 6.74 -14.54 -14.39
CA TRP A 177 7.54 -14.31 -13.21
C TRP A 177 7.89 -12.84 -12.99
N ASP A 178 7.56 -12.32 -11.81
CA ASP A 178 8.07 -11.05 -11.32
C ASP A 178 9.11 -11.30 -10.23
N THR A 179 10.35 -10.89 -10.49
CA THR A 179 11.47 -11.12 -9.55
C THR A 179 11.40 -10.25 -8.30
N GLN A 180 10.72 -9.10 -8.33
CA GLN A 180 10.44 -8.31 -7.14
C GLN A 180 9.45 -9.03 -6.22
N VAL A 181 8.37 -9.57 -6.80
CA VAL A 181 7.38 -10.38 -6.07
C VAL A 181 8.03 -11.64 -5.49
N GLY A 182 8.83 -12.36 -6.29
CA GLY A 182 9.56 -13.54 -5.82
C GLY A 182 10.50 -13.23 -4.65
N ALA A 183 11.17 -12.08 -4.69
CA ALA A 183 12.05 -11.65 -3.61
C ALA A 183 11.26 -11.32 -2.32
N GLN A 184 10.10 -10.67 -2.43
CA GLN A 184 9.23 -10.38 -1.29
C GLN A 184 8.77 -11.67 -0.58
N VAL A 185 8.36 -12.70 -1.32
CA VAL A 185 7.99 -14.01 -0.76
C VAL A 185 9.19 -14.68 -0.06
N LEU A 186 10.36 -14.61 -0.68
CA LEU A 186 11.57 -15.25 -0.19
C LEU A 186 12.20 -14.55 1.01
N ASN A 187 12.04 -13.23 1.16
CA ASN A 187 12.46 -12.48 2.34
C ASN A 187 11.83 -11.07 2.36
N GLU A 188 10.85 -10.85 3.23
CA GLU A 188 10.14 -9.56 3.33
C GLU A 188 10.88 -8.49 4.15
N ASN A 189 12.07 -8.79 4.67
CA ASN A 189 12.86 -7.87 5.51
C ASN A 189 13.96 -7.09 4.75
N GLU A 190 14.23 -7.42 3.49
CA GLU A 190 15.33 -6.82 2.73
C GLU A 190 14.86 -5.77 1.72
N LYS A 191 15.81 -5.19 0.98
CA LYS A 191 15.49 -4.33 -0.17
C LYS A 191 15.19 -5.22 -1.38
N HIS A 192 14.10 -4.92 -2.08
CA HIS A 192 13.65 -5.72 -3.24
C HIS A 192 13.90 -5.05 -4.59
N GLY A 193 14.85 -4.12 -4.66
CA GLY A 193 15.30 -3.58 -5.95
C GLY A 193 16.21 -4.57 -6.68
N LEU A 194 16.16 -4.59 -8.02
CA LEU A 194 16.90 -5.53 -8.86
C LEU A 194 18.41 -5.57 -8.53
N LYS A 195 19.06 -4.41 -8.47
CA LYS A 195 20.51 -4.30 -8.24
C LYS A 195 20.92 -4.79 -6.84
N PRO A 196 20.28 -4.38 -5.73
CA PRO A 196 20.51 -4.98 -4.41
C PRO A 196 20.35 -6.51 -4.39
N LEU A 197 19.33 -7.04 -5.06
CA LEU A 197 19.10 -8.49 -5.14
C LEU A 197 20.18 -9.20 -5.93
N TYR A 198 20.57 -8.66 -7.09
CA TYR A 198 21.65 -9.19 -7.92
C TYR A 198 22.99 -9.21 -7.17
N ASN A 199 23.37 -8.08 -6.54
CA ASN A 199 24.60 -8.01 -5.77
C ASN A 199 24.60 -9.07 -4.64
N LYS A 200 23.52 -9.13 -3.87
CA LYS A 200 23.44 -10.06 -2.73
C LYS A 200 23.43 -11.54 -3.14
N TYR A 201 22.62 -11.92 -4.12
CA TYR A 201 22.33 -13.33 -4.39
C TYR A 201 23.11 -13.94 -5.55
N ILE A 202 23.65 -13.10 -6.44
CA ILE A 202 24.41 -13.56 -7.62
C ILE A 202 25.89 -13.24 -7.44
N LEU A 203 26.22 -12.03 -6.98
CA LEU A 203 27.60 -11.60 -6.72
C LEU A 203 28.07 -11.85 -5.27
N ASN A 204 27.23 -12.45 -4.41
CA ASN A 204 27.54 -12.72 -3.00
C ASN A 204 27.98 -11.47 -2.19
N GLY A 205 27.54 -10.28 -2.59
CA GLY A 205 27.91 -9.00 -1.98
C GLY A 205 29.29 -8.47 -2.37
N GLU A 206 29.97 -9.11 -3.32
CA GLU A 206 31.29 -8.69 -3.82
C GLU A 206 31.20 -7.65 -4.95
N GLY A 207 29.99 -7.34 -5.44
CA GLY A 207 29.75 -6.29 -6.42
C GLY A 207 29.88 -4.88 -5.83
N SER A 208 30.00 -3.88 -6.69
CA SER A 208 29.94 -2.49 -6.25
C SER A 208 28.51 -2.08 -5.89
N ASP A 209 28.38 -1.24 -4.86
CA ASP A 209 27.14 -0.52 -4.56
C ASP A 209 26.93 0.69 -5.51
N GLU A 210 27.82 0.88 -6.50
CA GLU A 210 27.70 1.95 -7.48
C GLU A 210 26.53 1.66 -8.41
N ASP A 211 25.41 2.35 -8.16
CA ASP A 211 24.25 2.29 -9.03
C ASP A 211 24.45 3.26 -10.22
N PHE A 212 24.80 2.73 -11.39
CA PHE A 212 24.84 3.54 -12.60
C PHE A 212 23.46 4.12 -12.96
N GLY A 213 22.37 3.51 -12.47
CA GLY A 213 20.99 4.01 -12.54
C GLY A 213 20.80 5.38 -11.91
N ASP A 214 21.51 5.69 -10.82
CA ASP A 214 21.46 7.00 -10.17
C ASP A 214 21.93 8.12 -11.12
N LEU A 215 22.79 7.78 -12.09
CA LEU A 215 23.29 8.71 -13.10
C LEU A 215 22.26 8.96 -14.22
N PHE A 216 21.26 8.09 -14.32
CA PHE A 216 20.15 8.18 -15.24
C PHE A 216 18.85 8.68 -14.55
N GLU A 217 18.78 8.69 -13.21
CA GLU A 217 17.53 8.90 -12.45
C GLU A 217 16.85 10.25 -12.75
N ASP A 218 17.64 11.30 -13.02
CA ASP A 218 17.16 12.63 -13.39
C ASP A 218 17.10 12.89 -14.91
N ILE A 219 17.48 11.91 -15.73
CA ILE A 219 17.60 12.04 -17.19
C ILE A 219 16.57 11.12 -17.85
N PRO A 220 15.51 11.67 -18.45
CA PRO A 220 14.58 10.89 -19.27
C PRO A 220 15.31 10.06 -20.33
N CYS A 221 14.94 8.79 -20.48
CA CYS A 221 15.71 7.88 -21.31
C CYS A 221 15.73 8.26 -22.80
N ASN A 222 14.71 8.97 -23.28
CA ASN A 222 14.64 9.46 -24.66
C ASN A 222 15.82 10.37 -25.04
N TYR A 223 16.41 11.09 -24.08
CA TYR A 223 17.57 11.97 -24.32
C TYR A 223 18.91 11.25 -24.35
N ILE A 224 18.96 10.00 -23.90
CA ILE A 224 20.18 9.21 -23.90
C ILE A 224 20.41 8.69 -25.33
N PRO A 225 21.62 8.81 -25.89
CA PRO A 225 21.92 8.25 -27.20
C PRO A 225 21.60 6.75 -27.26
N ILE A 226 20.92 6.32 -28.33
CA ILE A 226 20.40 4.94 -28.49
C ILE A 226 21.47 3.88 -28.19
N ASP A 227 22.65 4.00 -28.77
CA ASP A 227 23.69 2.97 -28.64
C ASP A 227 24.32 2.93 -27.24
N ILE A 228 24.27 4.05 -26.50
CA ILE A 228 24.67 4.11 -25.09
C ILE A 228 23.58 3.47 -24.22
N PHE A 229 22.32 3.82 -24.49
CA PHE A 229 21.18 3.29 -23.74
C PHE A 229 21.06 1.78 -23.89
N ALA A 230 21.32 1.24 -25.08
CA ALA A 230 21.30 -0.19 -25.34
C ALA A 230 22.22 -1.00 -24.40
N ILE A 231 23.37 -0.43 -24.00
CA ILE A 231 24.30 -1.05 -23.04
C ILE A 231 23.66 -1.10 -21.64
N TYR A 232 22.95 -0.04 -21.25
CA TYR A 232 22.22 0.01 -19.98
C TYR A 232 21.07 -1.02 -19.98
N GLY A 233 20.19 -0.95 -20.98
CA GLY A 233 19.02 -1.83 -21.10
C GLY A 233 19.39 -3.31 -21.20
N ALA A 234 20.52 -3.64 -21.84
CA ALA A 234 21.03 -5.01 -21.92
C ALA A 234 21.32 -5.62 -20.54
N ASN A 235 21.72 -4.81 -19.56
CA ASN A 235 22.12 -5.29 -18.24
C ASN A 235 20.94 -5.58 -17.30
N ASP A 236 19.86 -4.81 -17.37
CA ASP A 236 18.71 -5.03 -16.49
C ASP A 236 17.96 -6.31 -16.88
N GLY A 237 17.88 -6.62 -18.18
CA GLY A 237 17.41 -7.92 -18.67
C GLY A 237 18.25 -9.09 -18.15
N PHE A 238 19.58 -9.00 -18.28
CA PHE A 238 20.52 -10.01 -17.80
C PHE A 238 20.41 -10.25 -16.28
N LYS A 239 20.43 -9.18 -15.47
CA LYS A 239 20.32 -9.27 -14.01
C LYS A 239 18.98 -9.85 -13.59
N THR A 240 17.90 -9.45 -14.25
CA THR A 240 16.54 -9.96 -13.99
C THR A 240 16.50 -11.47 -14.20
N TRP A 241 17.06 -11.96 -15.31
CA TRP A 241 17.15 -13.40 -15.55
C TRP A 241 17.99 -14.13 -14.50
N ALA A 242 19.14 -13.59 -14.12
CA ALA A 242 19.99 -14.21 -13.09
C ALA A 242 19.26 -14.34 -11.75
N VAL A 243 18.56 -13.28 -11.31
CA VAL A 243 17.73 -13.30 -10.10
C VAL A 243 16.58 -14.29 -10.24
N TYR A 244 15.90 -14.33 -11.39
CA TYR A 244 14.87 -15.32 -11.69
C TYR A 244 15.38 -16.76 -11.52
N GLN A 245 16.53 -17.10 -12.10
CA GLN A 245 17.13 -18.42 -11.98
C GLN A 245 17.50 -18.78 -10.53
N PHE A 246 17.97 -17.80 -9.74
CA PHE A 246 18.17 -17.99 -8.30
C PHE A 246 16.84 -18.32 -7.60
N GLN A 247 15.79 -17.55 -7.87
CA GLN A 247 14.48 -17.71 -7.22
C GLN A 247 13.79 -19.04 -7.57
N LYS A 248 13.89 -19.49 -8.83
CA LYS A 248 13.37 -20.80 -9.29
C LYS A 248 13.88 -21.99 -8.47
N LYS A 249 15.08 -21.90 -7.90
CA LYS A 249 15.64 -22.96 -7.05
C LYS A 249 14.79 -23.19 -5.79
N TYR A 250 14.11 -22.15 -5.30
CA TYR A 250 13.34 -22.15 -4.05
C TYR A 250 11.83 -22.12 -4.29
N LEU A 251 11.37 -21.35 -5.27
CA LEU A 251 9.96 -21.18 -5.61
C LEU A 251 9.59 -22.15 -6.73
N ARG A 252 9.41 -23.43 -6.38
CA ARG A 252 9.01 -24.48 -7.32
C ARG A 252 8.06 -25.47 -6.66
N GLU A 253 7.13 -26.01 -7.44
CA GLU A 253 6.08 -26.92 -6.98
C GLU A 253 6.63 -28.22 -6.39
N ASP A 254 7.66 -28.77 -7.02
CA ASP A 254 8.30 -30.04 -6.66
C ASP A 254 9.41 -29.89 -5.61
N HIS A 255 9.51 -28.73 -4.94
CA HIS A 255 10.57 -28.47 -3.98
C HIS A 255 10.57 -29.55 -2.87
N PRO A 256 11.71 -30.12 -2.44
CA PRO A 256 11.74 -31.25 -1.48
C PRO A 256 11.19 -30.89 -0.10
N ARG A 257 11.37 -29.64 0.33
CA ARG A 257 10.84 -29.13 1.61
C ARG A 257 9.40 -28.60 1.49
N ALA A 258 8.54 -29.01 2.41
CA ALA A 258 7.12 -28.64 2.44
C ALA A 258 6.87 -27.13 2.63
N ASP A 259 7.70 -26.46 3.42
CA ASP A 259 7.56 -25.02 3.66
C ASP A 259 7.82 -24.18 2.41
N TYR A 260 8.75 -24.61 1.55
CA TYR A 260 8.98 -23.97 0.25
C TYR A 260 7.89 -24.28 -0.77
N ARG A 261 7.27 -25.48 -0.74
CA ARG A 261 6.07 -25.75 -1.55
C ARG A 261 4.92 -24.82 -1.20
N LYS A 262 4.72 -24.54 0.10
CA LYS A 262 3.74 -23.53 0.54
C LYS A 262 4.13 -22.10 0.14
N LEU A 263 5.42 -21.74 0.22
CA LEU A 263 5.87 -20.44 -0.32
C LEU A 263 5.66 -20.33 -1.83
N TYR A 264 5.85 -21.42 -2.57
CA TYR A 264 5.56 -21.46 -4.00
C TYR A 264 4.07 -21.24 -4.26
N HIS A 265 3.18 -21.86 -3.49
CA HIS A 265 1.73 -21.58 -3.53
C HIS A 265 1.42 -20.10 -3.29
N VAL A 266 2.00 -19.49 -2.25
CA VAL A 266 1.84 -18.04 -1.99
C VAL A 266 2.33 -17.21 -3.18
N PHE A 267 3.48 -17.56 -3.74
CA PHE A 267 4.03 -16.85 -4.90
C PHE A 267 3.13 -17.01 -6.14
N ARG A 268 2.82 -18.25 -6.52
CA ARG A 268 2.20 -18.61 -7.80
C ARG A 268 0.69 -18.41 -7.81
N ASP A 269 0.00 -18.71 -6.72
CA ASP A 269 -1.47 -18.79 -6.65
C ASP A 269 -2.10 -17.61 -5.92
N ILE A 270 -1.28 -16.80 -5.21
CA ILE A 270 -1.76 -15.58 -4.52
C ILE A 270 -1.11 -14.34 -5.12
N GLU A 271 0.23 -14.25 -5.14
CA GLU A 271 0.89 -12.97 -5.35
C GLU A 271 1.14 -12.62 -6.82
N MET A 272 1.41 -13.61 -7.67
CA MET A 272 1.49 -13.39 -9.11
C MET A 272 0.13 -13.01 -9.72
N PRO A 273 -1.00 -13.71 -9.42
CA PRO A 273 -2.31 -13.35 -9.98
C PRO A 273 -2.83 -11.99 -9.52
N LEU A 274 -2.39 -11.52 -8.34
CA LEU A 274 -2.76 -10.18 -7.85
C LEU A 274 -2.20 -9.04 -8.68
N ILE A 275 -1.16 -9.28 -9.49
CA ILE A 275 -0.60 -8.25 -10.38
C ILE A 275 -1.70 -7.73 -11.31
N ASP A 276 -2.43 -8.64 -11.97
CA ASP A 276 -3.51 -8.31 -12.90
C ASP A 276 -4.68 -7.63 -12.19
N VAL A 277 -5.02 -8.11 -10.99
CA VAL A 277 -6.07 -7.51 -10.16
C VAL A 277 -5.72 -6.07 -9.80
N CYS A 278 -4.52 -5.84 -9.27
CA CYS A 278 -4.07 -4.51 -8.90
C CYS A 278 -3.96 -3.61 -10.13
N MET A 279 -3.42 -4.11 -11.23
CA MET A 279 -3.30 -3.36 -12.48
C MET A 279 -4.67 -2.86 -12.96
N ASP A 280 -5.68 -3.73 -13.00
CA ASP A 280 -7.03 -3.36 -13.45
C ASP A 280 -7.65 -2.28 -12.56
N MET A 281 -7.55 -2.45 -11.23
CA MET A 281 -8.01 -1.45 -10.25
C MET A 281 -7.28 -0.11 -10.41
N GLU A 282 -5.96 -0.15 -10.57
CA GLU A 282 -5.12 1.04 -10.68
C GLU A 282 -5.38 1.80 -11.98
N LEU A 283 -5.47 1.11 -13.11
CA LEU A 283 -5.74 1.70 -14.43
C LEU A 283 -7.14 2.28 -14.52
N ARG A 284 -8.12 1.64 -13.87
CA ARG A 284 -9.46 2.22 -13.74
C ARG A 284 -9.39 3.50 -12.91
N GLY A 285 -8.86 3.43 -11.69
CA GLY A 285 -8.86 4.55 -10.76
C GLY A 285 -10.26 4.93 -10.29
N VAL A 286 -10.35 5.99 -9.47
CA VAL A 286 -11.59 6.43 -8.81
C VAL A 286 -11.90 7.87 -9.19
N GLU A 287 -13.14 8.15 -9.60
CA GLU A 287 -13.57 9.53 -9.88
C GLU A 287 -13.73 10.36 -8.61
N ILE A 288 -13.66 11.68 -8.77
CA ILE A 288 -13.73 12.63 -7.66
C ILE A 288 -14.74 13.75 -7.90
N ARG A 289 -15.22 14.33 -6.81
CA ARG A 289 -16.02 15.55 -6.74
C ARG A 289 -15.13 16.76 -6.50
N GLU A 290 -14.68 17.39 -7.58
CA GLU A 290 -13.78 18.54 -7.49
C GLU A 290 -14.43 19.77 -6.85
N ASP A 291 -15.73 19.96 -7.07
CA ASP A 291 -16.57 20.96 -6.41
C ASP A 291 -16.58 20.77 -4.90
N TYR A 292 -16.89 19.55 -4.45
CA TYR A 292 -16.92 19.22 -3.02
C TYR A 292 -15.54 19.30 -2.37
N ALA A 293 -14.47 18.91 -3.07
CA ALA A 293 -13.11 19.06 -2.57
C ALA A 293 -12.74 20.55 -2.36
N LYS A 294 -13.16 21.45 -3.26
CA LYS A 294 -12.97 22.90 -3.11
C LYS A 294 -13.75 23.46 -1.93
N GLU A 295 -15.02 23.07 -1.78
CA GLU A 295 -15.84 23.45 -0.63
C GLU A 295 -15.19 22.99 0.69
N LEU A 296 -14.72 21.74 0.73
CA LEU A 296 -14.06 21.17 1.89
C LEU A 296 -12.75 21.88 2.20
N SER A 297 -11.98 22.28 1.18
CA SER A 297 -10.77 23.08 1.35
C SER A 297 -11.08 24.42 2.04
N VAL A 298 -12.13 25.12 1.62
CA VAL A 298 -12.57 26.37 2.27
C VAL A 298 -12.93 26.13 3.73
N GLN A 299 -13.77 25.13 4.01
CA GLN A 299 -14.20 24.79 5.38
C GLN A 299 -13.01 24.46 6.30
N PHE A 300 -12.05 23.69 5.81
CA PHE A 300 -10.87 23.32 6.60
C PHE A 300 -9.91 24.49 6.83
N ASN A 301 -9.76 25.39 5.87
CA ASN A 301 -8.98 26.61 6.05
C ASN A 301 -9.64 27.54 7.08
N GLU A 302 -10.96 27.69 7.05
CA GLU A 302 -11.71 28.45 8.06
C GLU A 302 -11.58 27.83 9.46
N GLU A 303 -11.76 26.51 9.58
CA GLU A 303 -11.59 25.78 10.84
C GLU A 303 -10.16 25.92 11.36
N MET A 304 -9.16 25.79 10.49
CA MET A 304 -7.75 25.95 10.83
C MET A 304 -7.46 27.37 11.34
N ALA A 305 -7.99 28.41 10.68
CA ALA A 305 -7.85 29.79 11.13
C ALA A 305 -8.54 30.04 12.48
N GLU A 306 -9.70 29.44 12.72
CA GLU A 306 -10.39 29.50 14.01
C GLU A 306 -9.54 28.85 15.12
N LYS A 307 -8.99 27.65 14.88
CA LYS A 307 -8.14 26.97 15.88
C LYS A 307 -6.81 27.69 16.11
N GLU A 308 -6.24 28.34 15.10
CA GLU A 308 -5.07 29.22 15.26
C GLU A 308 -5.41 30.39 16.19
N LYS A 309 -6.54 31.06 15.96
CA LYS A 309 -7.00 32.17 16.79
C LYS A 309 -7.20 31.75 18.25
N LEU A 310 -7.86 30.61 18.50
CA LEU A 310 -8.06 30.08 19.85
C LEU A 310 -6.74 29.71 20.54
N CYS A 311 -5.76 29.20 19.78
CA CYS A 311 -4.41 28.99 20.30
C CYS A 311 -3.74 30.31 20.67
N ASP A 312 -3.82 31.32 19.79
CA ASP A 312 -3.25 32.65 20.00
C ASP A 312 -3.85 33.36 21.23
N GLU A 313 -5.17 33.24 21.45
CA GLU A 313 -5.85 33.77 22.63
C GLU A 313 -5.31 33.15 23.94
N TYR A 314 -5.01 31.85 23.94
CA TYR A 314 -4.38 31.20 25.08
C TYR A 314 -2.92 31.65 25.25
N VAL A 315 -2.17 31.75 24.16
CA VAL A 315 -0.74 32.12 24.14
C VAL A 315 -0.53 33.58 24.56
N ALA A 316 -1.47 34.49 24.26
CA ALA A 316 -1.41 35.90 24.64
C ALA A 316 -1.25 36.12 26.15
N LYS A 317 -1.72 35.17 26.98
CA LYS A 317 -1.50 35.17 28.44
C LYS A 317 -0.02 35.14 28.83
N PHE A 318 0.86 34.76 27.90
CA PHE A 318 2.30 34.59 28.08
C PHE A 318 3.16 35.59 27.29
N ASP A 319 2.56 36.64 26.71
CA ASP A 319 3.23 37.62 25.83
C ASP A 319 4.51 38.22 26.41
N LYS A 320 4.51 38.52 27.71
CA LYS A 320 5.69 39.03 28.41
C LYS A 320 6.84 38.00 28.38
N TYR A 321 6.54 36.76 28.72
CA TYR A 321 7.53 35.68 28.74
C TYR A 321 8.05 35.34 27.33
N ILE A 322 7.19 35.46 26.31
CA ILE A 322 7.57 35.30 24.91
C ILE A 322 8.56 36.41 24.51
N ALA A 323 8.26 37.67 24.85
CA ALA A 323 9.12 38.81 24.54
C ALA A 323 10.50 38.73 25.20
N GLU A 324 10.56 38.18 26.41
CA GLU A 324 11.79 38.00 27.20
C GLU A 324 12.59 36.76 26.79
N ASN A 325 12.04 35.85 25.96
CA ASN A 325 12.73 34.64 25.53
C ASN A 325 13.53 34.87 24.22
N PRO A 326 14.88 34.94 24.26
CA PRO A 326 15.68 35.25 23.08
C PRO A 326 15.61 34.15 22.00
N THR A 327 15.39 32.89 22.41
CA THR A 327 15.31 31.77 21.48
C THR A 327 14.02 31.83 20.66
N LEU A 328 12.88 32.02 21.33
CA LEU A 328 11.58 32.12 20.67
C LEU A 328 11.51 33.38 19.80
N MET A 329 11.98 34.53 20.31
CA MET A 329 12.03 35.77 19.52
C MET A 329 12.86 35.64 18.25
N ARG A 330 13.98 34.90 18.29
CA ARG A 330 14.76 34.57 17.09
C ARG A 330 13.96 33.69 16.13
N LEU A 331 13.31 32.65 16.64
CA LEU A 331 12.53 31.71 15.81
C LEU A 331 11.30 32.37 15.17
N THR A 332 10.66 33.33 15.84
CA THR A 332 9.51 34.10 15.33
C THR A 332 9.94 35.35 14.55
N LYS A 333 11.24 35.57 14.33
CA LYS A 333 11.80 36.78 13.69
C LYS A 333 11.29 38.09 14.31
N GLY A 334 11.16 38.13 15.63
CA GLY A 334 10.73 39.31 16.39
C GLY A 334 9.22 39.58 16.43
N THR A 335 8.40 38.81 15.69
CA THR A 335 6.95 39.08 15.55
C THR A 335 6.09 38.63 16.74
N LYS A 336 6.65 37.82 17.65
CA LYS A 336 5.94 37.07 18.72
C LYS A 336 4.86 36.09 18.27
N LYS A 337 4.42 36.15 17.00
CA LYS A 337 3.42 35.22 16.45
C LYS A 337 4.00 33.81 16.35
N ILE A 338 3.28 32.83 16.90
CA ILE A 338 3.68 31.43 16.88
C ILE A 338 3.20 30.78 15.59
N ASN A 339 4.13 30.16 14.86
CA ASN A 339 3.82 29.22 13.81
C ASN A 339 3.63 27.83 14.43
N TYR A 340 2.38 27.41 14.61
CA TYR A 340 2.05 26.11 15.21
C TYR A 340 2.44 24.91 14.33
N ASN A 341 2.76 25.12 13.05
CA ASN A 341 3.35 24.09 12.19
C ASN A 341 4.86 23.92 12.43
N SER A 342 5.54 24.81 13.16
CA SER A 342 6.97 24.71 13.46
C SER A 342 7.22 23.92 14.76
N PRO A 343 7.76 22.69 14.70
CA PRO A 343 8.06 21.91 15.91
C PRO A 343 9.02 22.64 16.84
N GLN A 344 9.95 23.43 16.29
CA GLN A 344 10.92 24.20 17.06
C GLN A 344 10.26 25.33 17.86
N GLN A 345 9.35 26.09 17.24
CA GLN A 345 8.63 27.16 17.93
C GLN A 345 7.71 26.59 19.00
N VAL A 346 6.94 25.53 18.69
CA VAL A 346 6.04 24.88 19.65
C VAL A 346 6.83 24.24 20.79
N ALA A 347 7.96 23.59 20.53
CA ALA A 347 8.80 23.05 21.59
C ALA A 347 9.32 24.17 22.52
N CYS A 348 9.76 25.29 21.96
CA CYS A 348 10.16 26.45 22.78
C CYS A 348 8.98 26.97 23.62
N LEU A 349 7.79 27.09 23.03
CA LEU A 349 6.57 27.49 23.72
C LEU A 349 6.23 26.53 24.89
N LEU A 350 6.16 25.23 24.64
CA LEU A 350 5.77 24.24 25.65
C LEU A 350 6.78 24.12 26.81
N TYR A 351 8.07 24.07 26.50
CA TYR A 351 9.09 23.73 27.50
C TYR A 351 9.78 24.96 28.10
N ASP A 352 9.92 26.06 27.36
CA ASP A 352 10.63 27.25 27.83
C ASP A 352 9.68 28.36 28.29
N ILE A 353 8.50 28.49 27.69
CA ILE A 353 7.50 29.49 28.07
C ILE A 353 6.53 28.90 29.10
N PHE A 354 5.83 27.81 28.77
CA PHE A 354 4.89 27.15 29.70
C PHE A 354 5.59 26.34 30.79
N LYS A 355 6.91 26.12 30.68
CA LYS A 355 7.74 25.38 31.65
C LYS A 355 7.24 23.95 31.92
N LEU A 356 6.69 23.29 30.91
CA LEU A 356 6.24 21.91 31.06
C LEU A 356 7.42 20.98 31.32
N LYS A 357 7.24 20.03 32.24
CA LYS A 357 8.19 18.93 32.44
C LYS A 357 8.08 17.94 31.31
N SER A 358 9.21 17.44 30.85
CA SER A 358 9.25 16.39 29.83
C SER A 358 8.44 15.15 30.24
N VAL A 359 7.72 14.59 29.27
CA VAL A 359 6.91 13.37 29.43
C VAL A 359 7.52 12.16 28.72
N SER A 360 8.61 12.35 27.96
CA SER A 360 9.30 11.29 27.22
C SER A 360 10.80 11.37 27.46
N ARG A 361 11.42 10.24 27.82
CA ARG A 361 12.88 10.16 27.94
C ARG A 361 13.57 10.19 26.57
N LYS A 362 12.94 9.60 25.54
CA LYS A 362 13.49 9.52 24.17
C LYS A 362 13.34 10.84 23.42
N GLU A 363 12.25 11.56 23.65
CA GLU A 363 11.95 12.83 23.00
C GLU A 363 11.70 13.91 24.06
N PRO A 364 12.75 14.40 24.75
CA PRO A 364 12.58 15.26 25.91
C PRO A 364 11.79 16.54 25.63
N ARG A 365 11.87 17.03 24.38
CA ARG A 365 11.19 18.22 23.87
C ARG A 365 10.28 17.92 22.69
N GLY A 366 9.76 16.70 22.59
CA GLY A 366 8.89 16.27 21.49
C GLY A 366 7.57 17.06 21.44
N THR A 367 7.00 17.19 20.25
CA THR A 367 5.71 17.85 19.98
C THR A 367 4.78 17.00 19.12
N GLY A 368 5.09 15.71 18.96
CA GLY A 368 4.24 14.74 18.27
C GLY A 368 2.98 14.39 19.07
N ASP A 369 1.98 13.82 18.41
CA ASP A 369 0.64 13.60 18.97
C ASP A 369 0.67 12.78 20.26
N LYS A 370 1.51 11.74 20.34
CA LYS A 370 1.72 10.93 21.56
C LYS A 370 2.18 11.78 22.74
N ILE A 371 3.10 12.73 22.51
CA ILE A 371 3.62 13.62 23.54
C ILE A 371 2.54 14.60 24.02
N ILE A 372 1.78 15.17 23.08
CA ILE A 372 0.67 16.06 23.40
C ILE A 372 -0.41 15.33 24.21
N GLN A 373 -0.74 14.10 23.84
CA GLN A 373 -1.72 13.27 24.54
C GLN A 373 -1.28 12.93 25.98
N LEU A 374 0.02 12.75 26.23
CA LEU A 374 0.58 12.58 27.57
C LEU A 374 0.45 13.87 28.40
N HIS A 375 0.73 15.03 27.82
CA HIS A 375 0.51 16.32 28.49
C HIS A 375 -0.96 16.55 28.82
N ARG A 376 -1.86 16.25 27.87
CA ARG A 376 -3.31 16.29 28.06
C ARG A 376 -3.77 15.41 29.21
N SER A 377 -3.28 14.17 29.27
CA SER A 377 -3.61 13.20 30.33
C SER A 377 -3.12 13.67 31.71
N LYS A 378 -1.93 14.27 31.79
CA LYS A 378 -1.43 14.86 33.04
C LYS A 378 -2.27 16.07 33.48
N ALA A 379 -2.65 16.93 32.54
CA ALA A 379 -3.52 18.07 32.83
C ALA A 379 -4.89 17.60 33.34
N LYS A 380 -5.49 16.57 32.71
CA LYS A 380 -6.77 16.01 33.12
C LYS A 380 -6.75 15.52 34.58
N LYS A 381 -5.66 14.87 35.00
CA LYS A 381 -5.47 14.42 36.39
C LYS A 381 -5.37 15.55 37.41
N ALA A 382 -4.96 16.75 37.00
CA ALA A 382 -4.88 17.90 37.90
C ALA A 382 -6.27 18.47 38.24
N GLY A 383 -7.25 18.35 37.33
CA GLY A 383 -8.65 18.71 37.60
C GLY A 383 -8.90 20.17 37.99
N THR A 384 -8.07 21.11 37.51
CA THR A 384 -8.22 22.55 37.81
C THR A 384 -8.71 23.30 36.58
N LYS A 385 -9.35 24.47 36.78
CA LYS A 385 -9.75 25.36 35.67
C LYS A 385 -8.59 25.71 34.73
N LYS A 386 -7.39 25.95 35.27
CA LYS A 386 -6.17 26.20 34.47
C LYS A 386 -5.80 24.97 33.62
N ALA A 387 -5.98 23.77 34.15
CA ALA A 387 -5.73 22.55 33.43
C ALA A 387 -6.77 22.33 32.32
N GLU A 388 -8.04 22.68 32.54
CA GLU A 388 -9.09 22.63 31.52
C GLU A 388 -8.80 23.60 30.37
N GLU A 389 -8.44 24.86 30.67
CA GLU A 389 -8.02 25.83 29.65
C GLU A 389 -6.81 25.34 28.85
N PHE A 390 -5.84 24.71 29.52
CA PHE A 390 -4.68 24.14 28.83
C PHE A 390 -5.03 22.92 27.97
N ILE A 391 -5.95 22.06 28.41
CA ILE A 391 -6.47 20.94 27.59
C ILE A 391 -7.14 21.49 26.32
N GLN A 392 -7.94 22.55 26.44
CA GLN A 392 -8.56 23.20 25.27
C GLN A 392 -7.50 23.73 24.30
N PHE A 393 -6.43 24.37 24.81
CA PHE A 393 -5.30 24.77 23.96
C PHE A 393 -4.67 23.58 23.23
N LEU A 394 -4.41 22.47 23.93
CA LEU A 394 -3.84 21.28 23.31
C LEU A 394 -4.77 20.67 22.26
N ASP A 395 -6.07 20.61 22.54
CA ASP A 395 -7.08 20.07 21.61
C ASP A 395 -7.19 20.96 20.36
N ASN A 396 -7.20 22.29 20.51
CA ASN A 396 -7.15 23.24 19.39
C ASN A 396 -5.85 23.13 18.58
N TYR A 397 -4.70 23.00 19.25
CA TYR A 397 -3.41 22.81 18.60
C TYR A 397 -3.36 21.50 17.78
N GLN A 398 -3.86 20.40 18.34
CA GLN A 398 -3.93 19.12 17.64
C GLN A 398 -4.85 19.24 16.42
N ARG A 399 -6.01 19.87 16.57
CA ARG A 399 -6.94 20.06 15.46
C ARG A 399 -6.37 20.98 14.38
N TYR A 400 -5.68 22.07 14.73
CA TYR A 400 -4.98 22.94 13.77
C TYR A 400 -3.99 22.14 12.92
N LYS A 401 -3.14 21.34 13.57
CA LYS A 401 -2.16 20.50 12.85
C LYS A 401 -2.81 19.43 12.00
N GLU A 402 -3.89 18.84 12.51
CA GLU A 402 -4.66 17.85 11.77
C GLU A 402 -5.26 18.47 10.50
N CYS A 403 -5.92 19.63 10.59
CA CYS A 403 -6.46 20.34 9.43
C CYS A 403 -5.37 20.61 8.38
N GLY A 404 -4.22 21.18 8.79
CA GLY A 404 -3.11 21.45 7.86
C GLY A 404 -2.58 20.19 7.18
N LYS A 405 -2.50 19.07 7.91
CA LYS A 405 -2.12 17.77 7.34
C LYS A 405 -3.18 17.27 6.34
N LEU A 406 -4.46 17.32 6.69
CA LEU A 406 -5.55 16.81 5.85
C LEU A 406 -5.70 17.63 4.57
N LEU A 407 -5.55 18.95 4.64
CA LEU A 407 -5.50 19.86 3.49
C LEU A 407 -4.36 19.46 2.54
N GLY A 408 -3.12 19.47 3.04
CA GLY A 408 -1.94 19.24 2.20
C GLY A 408 -1.76 17.80 1.72
N THR A 409 -2.37 16.82 2.39
CA THR A 409 -2.22 15.39 2.04
C THR A 409 -3.37 14.89 1.17
N TYR A 410 -4.59 15.37 1.39
CA TYR A 410 -5.79 14.82 0.75
C TYR A 410 -6.61 15.88 0.03
N ILE A 411 -7.13 16.88 0.74
CA ILE A 411 -8.19 17.76 0.22
C ILE A 411 -7.71 18.57 -0.99
N ASP A 412 -6.55 19.22 -0.90
CA ASP A 412 -6.00 20.02 -2.00
C ASP A 412 -5.22 19.15 -3.00
N LYS A 413 -4.65 18.04 -2.51
CA LYS A 413 -3.75 17.18 -3.29
C LYS A 413 -4.49 16.28 -4.26
N ILE A 414 -5.62 15.69 -3.86
CA ILE A 414 -6.40 14.73 -4.66
C ILE A 414 -6.87 15.36 -5.98
N PRO A 415 -7.52 16.54 -5.99
CA PRO A 415 -7.92 17.19 -7.25
C PRO A 415 -6.74 17.55 -8.14
N ALA A 416 -5.61 17.96 -7.55
CA ALA A 416 -4.42 18.40 -8.28
C ALA A 416 -3.69 17.29 -9.05
N VAL A 417 -4.01 16.01 -8.80
CA VAL A 417 -3.36 14.85 -9.46
C VAL A 417 -4.36 13.97 -10.21
N LYS A 418 -5.57 14.47 -10.45
CA LYS A 418 -6.57 13.81 -11.31
C LYS A 418 -6.01 13.67 -12.72
N CYS A 419 -6.09 12.48 -13.30
CA CYS A 419 -5.75 12.26 -14.70
C CYS A 419 -6.91 12.75 -15.59
N ALA A 420 -6.61 13.65 -16.52
CA ALA A 420 -7.62 14.20 -17.43
C ALA A 420 -8.18 13.14 -18.40
N LYS A 421 -7.36 12.19 -18.85
CA LYS A 421 -7.73 11.15 -19.83
C LYS A 421 -8.75 10.14 -19.29
N THR A 422 -8.73 9.88 -17.98
CA THR A 422 -9.59 8.89 -17.32
C THR A 422 -10.65 9.54 -16.43
N ASN A 423 -10.58 10.86 -16.26
CA ASN A 423 -11.33 11.65 -15.28
C ASN A 423 -11.21 11.12 -13.83
N ALA A 424 -10.16 10.35 -13.54
CA ALA A 424 -10.01 9.62 -12.30
C ALA A 424 -8.69 9.93 -11.60
N VAL A 425 -8.66 9.62 -10.32
CA VAL A 425 -7.47 9.64 -9.49
C VAL A 425 -6.95 8.22 -9.37
N HIS A 426 -5.65 8.07 -9.59
CA HIS A 426 -4.98 6.78 -9.58
C HIS A 426 -4.03 6.68 -8.40
N THR A 427 -4.13 5.58 -7.66
CA THR A 427 -3.15 5.17 -6.67
C THR A 427 -2.40 3.94 -7.16
N THR A 428 -1.34 3.55 -6.47
CA THR A 428 -0.68 2.26 -6.65
C THR A 428 -0.90 1.41 -5.41
N PHE A 429 -1.52 0.24 -5.55
CA PHE A 429 -1.70 -0.76 -4.50
C PHE A 429 -0.46 -1.64 -4.41
N ASN A 430 0.26 -1.54 -3.29
CA ASN A 430 1.41 -2.39 -3.03
C ASN A 430 0.96 -3.66 -2.29
N GLN A 431 0.94 -4.79 -3.00
CA GLN A 431 0.55 -6.09 -2.44
C GLN A 431 1.49 -6.61 -1.33
N TYR A 432 2.69 -6.03 -1.18
CA TYR A 432 3.61 -6.27 -0.07
C TYR A 432 3.84 -5.02 0.79
N GLY A 433 2.85 -4.14 0.85
CA GLY A 433 2.96 -2.88 1.58
C GLY A 433 3.32 -3.07 3.06
N ALA A 434 2.70 -4.05 3.72
CA ALA A 434 3.05 -4.46 5.07
C ALA A 434 3.84 -5.78 5.07
N LYS A 435 4.74 -5.95 6.05
CA LYS A 435 5.48 -7.21 6.25
C LYS A 435 4.58 -8.41 6.55
N THR A 436 3.34 -8.18 6.95
CA THR A 436 2.32 -9.22 7.16
C THR A 436 1.60 -9.64 5.88
N GLY A 437 1.88 -9.01 4.74
CA GLY A 437 1.26 -9.30 3.46
C GLY A 437 -0.03 -8.50 3.17
N ARG A 438 -0.46 -7.61 4.08
CA ARG A 438 -1.54 -6.66 3.78
C ARG A 438 -1.11 -5.66 2.70
N PHE A 439 -2.08 -5.21 1.91
CA PHE A 439 -1.90 -4.10 0.99
C PHE A 439 -1.49 -2.84 1.74
N SER A 440 -0.66 -2.04 1.08
CA SER A 440 -0.63 -0.59 1.29
C SER A 440 -0.99 0.11 -0.01
N SER A 441 -1.23 1.40 0.05
CA SER A 441 -1.45 2.22 -1.13
C SER A 441 -0.44 3.36 -1.07
N SER A 442 0.32 3.57 -2.13
CA SER A 442 1.21 4.70 -2.23
C SER A 442 1.67 4.84 -3.67
N ASP A 443 1.30 5.92 -4.31
CA ASP A 443 1.82 6.23 -5.62
C ASP A 443 3.14 6.99 -5.54
N LYS A 444 4.15 6.62 -6.34
CA LYS A 444 5.45 7.30 -6.32
C LYS A 444 5.38 8.70 -6.94
N VAL A 445 4.44 8.95 -7.86
CA VAL A 445 4.29 10.21 -8.59
C VAL A 445 3.23 11.09 -7.93
N THR A 446 2.00 10.59 -7.80
CA THR A 446 0.86 11.36 -7.25
C THR A 446 0.93 11.49 -5.73
N LYS A 447 1.65 10.59 -5.04
CA LYS A 447 1.77 10.48 -3.57
C LYS A 447 0.43 10.24 -2.86
N ILE A 448 -0.58 9.73 -3.57
CA ILE A 448 -1.88 9.39 -2.97
C ILE A 448 -1.80 8.03 -2.28
N ASN A 449 -2.33 7.98 -1.06
CA ASN A 449 -2.48 6.80 -0.24
C ASN A 449 -3.94 6.68 0.24
N LEU A 450 -4.70 5.78 -0.38
CA LEU A 450 -6.10 5.54 -0.04
C LEU A 450 -6.25 4.79 1.30
N GLN A 451 -5.28 3.94 1.65
CA GLN A 451 -5.29 3.15 2.90
C GLN A 451 -5.13 4.01 4.17
N ASN A 452 -4.53 5.20 4.05
CA ASN A 452 -4.26 6.09 5.18
C ASN A 452 -5.27 7.25 5.32
N ILE A 453 -6.35 7.27 4.54
CA ILE A 453 -7.43 8.24 4.73
C ILE A 453 -8.08 7.98 6.10
N PRO A 454 -8.07 8.95 7.03
CA PRO A 454 -8.52 8.69 8.39
C PRO A 454 -10.00 8.28 8.45
N SER A 455 -10.29 7.17 9.12
CA SER A 455 -11.66 6.63 9.23
C SER A 455 -12.60 7.53 10.03
N HIS A 456 -12.08 8.38 10.92
CA HIS A 456 -12.88 9.34 11.67
C HIS A 456 -13.22 10.60 10.87
N GLU A 457 -12.44 10.95 9.85
CA GLU A 457 -12.66 12.13 9.01
C GLU A 457 -13.36 11.74 7.70
N LYS A 458 -14.61 11.31 7.86
CA LYS A 458 -15.47 10.78 6.79
C LYS A 458 -15.72 11.76 5.63
N ARG A 459 -15.56 13.07 5.86
CA ARG A 459 -15.70 14.09 4.82
C ARG A 459 -14.70 13.91 3.67
N ILE A 460 -13.50 13.39 3.93
CA ILE A 460 -12.50 13.18 2.86
C ILE A 460 -12.93 12.04 1.93
N ARG A 461 -13.52 10.96 2.47
CA ARG A 461 -14.03 9.84 1.64
C ARG A 461 -15.16 10.28 0.71
N LYS A 462 -15.94 11.31 1.08
CA LYS A 462 -16.96 11.93 0.23
C LYS A 462 -16.42 12.64 -1.01
N ILE A 463 -15.11 12.87 -1.11
CA ILE A 463 -14.49 13.39 -2.34
C ILE A 463 -14.58 12.34 -3.46
N PHE A 464 -14.53 11.05 -3.14
CA PHE A 464 -14.55 9.98 -4.11
C PHE A 464 -15.99 9.61 -4.46
N ARG A 465 -16.29 9.51 -5.75
CA ARG A 465 -17.61 9.15 -6.28
C ARG A 465 -17.51 7.99 -7.25
N ALA A 466 -18.58 7.21 -7.36
CA ALA A 466 -18.72 6.26 -8.45
C ALA A 466 -18.86 7.04 -9.78
N ARG A 467 -18.41 6.42 -10.88
CA ARG A 467 -18.65 6.92 -12.23
C ARG A 467 -20.13 7.06 -12.53
N ASP A 468 -20.45 7.97 -13.45
CA ASP A 468 -21.82 8.16 -13.93
C ASP A 468 -22.39 6.83 -14.47
N GLY A 469 -23.58 6.43 -14.00
CA GLY A 469 -24.23 5.16 -14.33
C GLY A 469 -23.80 3.96 -13.44
N TYR A 470 -22.93 4.18 -12.46
CA TYR A 470 -22.49 3.18 -11.49
C TYR A 470 -22.77 3.64 -10.06
N LYS A 471 -22.85 2.68 -9.13
CA LYS A 471 -22.74 2.90 -7.68
C LYS A 471 -21.52 2.20 -7.12
N PHE A 472 -21.07 2.64 -5.96
CA PHE A 472 -20.15 1.85 -5.16
C PHE A 472 -20.90 0.77 -4.41
N VAL A 473 -20.43 -0.46 -4.56
CA VAL A 473 -20.86 -1.62 -3.78
C VAL A 473 -19.66 -2.11 -2.99
N GLY A 474 -19.74 -1.94 -1.67
CA GLY A 474 -18.70 -2.33 -0.71
C GLY A 474 -19.02 -3.67 -0.05
N GLY A 475 -17.99 -4.45 0.24
CA GLY A 475 -18.05 -5.64 1.08
C GLY A 475 -16.91 -5.62 2.09
N ASP A 476 -17.24 -5.69 3.39
CA ASP A 476 -16.27 -5.74 4.48
C ASP A 476 -16.39 -7.05 5.26
N PHE A 477 -15.27 -7.76 5.46
CA PHE A 477 -15.29 -8.98 6.25
C PHE A 477 -15.49 -8.69 7.74
N SER A 478 -16.66 -9.03 8.27
CA SER A 478 -16.95 -8.80 9.69
C SER A 478 -16.09 -9.72 10.59
N GLN A 479 -15.14 -9.10 11.32
CA GLN A 479 -14.30 -9.73 12.33
C GLN A 479 -13.43 -10.88 11.78
N ILE A 480 -12.81 -10.70 10.61
CA ILE A 480 -11.96 -11.72 10.00
C ILE A 480 -10.82 -12.19 10.91
N GLU A 481 -10.16 -11.28 11.63
CA GLU A 481 -9.05 -11.63 12.52
C GLU A 481 -9.47 -12.52 13.71
N PRO A 482 -10.52 -12.20 14.48
CA PRO A 482 -11.08 -13.12 15.47
C PRO A 482 -11.52 -14.49 14.90
N ARG A 483 -12.07 -14.54 13.68
CA ARG A 483 -12.43 -15.82 13.01
C ARG A 483 -11.18 -16.64 12.71
N VAL A 484 -10.16 -16.01 12.13
CA VAL A 484 -8.86 -16.64 11.88
C VAL A 484 -8.26 -17.17 13.18
N LEU A 485 -8.25 -16.37 14.25
CA LEU A 485 -7.76 -16.80 15.58
C LEU A 485 -8.52 -18.05 16.08
N SER A 486 -9.85 -18.07 15.94
CA SER A 486 -10.69 -19.20 16.35
C SER A 486 -10.33 -20.48 15.59
N TYR A 487 -10.08 -20.35 14.28
CA TYR A 487 -9.65 -21.46 13.44
C TYR A 487 -8.24 -21.95 13.82
N VAL A 488 -7.25 -21.05 13.85
CA VAL A 488 -5.85 -21.46 14.09
C VAL A 488 -5.59 -21.96 15.50
N SER A 489 -6.36 -21.48 16.49
CA SER A 489 -6.29 -21.98 17.87
C SER A 489 -7.02 -23.31 18.05
N GLY A 490 -8.00 -23.60 17.20
CA GLY A 490 -8.86 -24.78 17.35
C GLY A 490 -9.81 -24.68 18.55
N ASP A 491 -10.08 -23.48 19.07
CA ASP A 491 -10.94 -23.29 20.25
C ASP A 491 -12.41 -23.58 19.95
N GLU A 492 -12.95 -24.65 20.55
CA GLU A 492 -14.30 -25.13 20.24
C GLU A 492 -15.38 -24.11 20.59
N ALA A 493 -15.20 -23.38 21.70
CA ALA A 493 -16.19 -22.40 22.12
C ALA A 493 -16.30 -21.23 21.15
N MET A 494 -15.16 -20.72 20.67
CA MET A 494 -15.14 -19.65 19.67
C MET A 494 -15.66 -20.13 18.32
N GLN A 495 -15.26 -21.32 17.88
CA GLN A 495 -15.74 -21.88 16.61
C GLN A 495 -17.26 -22.13 16.64
N GLU A 496 -17.77 -22.70 17.72
CA GLU A 496 -19.20 -22.97 17.85
C GLU A 496 -20.02 -21.69 17.94
N ALA A 497 -19.51 -20.64 18.59
CA ALA A 497 -20.16 -19.34 18.58
C ALA A 497 -20.40 -18.84 17.14
N TYR A 498 -19.45 -19.04 16.24
CA TYR A 498 -19.65 -18.68 14.83
C TYR A 498 -20.59 -19.61 14.07
N ARG A 499 -20.57 -20.93 14.34
CA ARG A 499 -21.51 -21.89 13.74
C ARG A 499 -22.96 -21.62 14.13
N GLU A 500 -23.18 -21.22 15.38
CA GLU A 500 -24.50 -20.90 15.93
C GLU A 500 -24.93 -19.44 15.68
N GLY A 501 -24.10 -18.61 15.03
CA GLY A 501 -24.40 -17.19 14.79
C GLY A 501 -24.45 -16.32 16.05
N LYS A 502 -23.79 -16.73 17.13
CA LYS A 502 -23.73 -16.00 18.41
C LYS A 502 -22.65 -14.91 18.38
N ASP A 503 -22.83 -13.88 19.22
CA ASP A 503 -21.82 -12.84 19.40
C ASP A 503 -20.61 -13.40 20.15
N LEU A 504 -19.46 -13.47 19.46
CA LEU A 504 -18.21 -14.01 19.99
C LEU A 504 -17.80 -13.32 21.31
N TYR A 505 -17.89 -12.00 21.39
CA TYR A 505 -17.44 -11.25 22.56
C TYR A 505 -18.36 -11.45 23.76
N ALA A 506 -19.66 -11.65 23.52
CA ALA A 506 -20.59 -12.04 24.58
C ALA A 506 -20.35 -13.48 25.06
N ILE A 507 -20.00 -14.42 24.18
CA ILE A 507 -19.56 -15.77 24.56
C ILE A 507 -18.28 -15.72 25.41
N MET A 508 -17.31 -14.89 25.01
CA MET A 508 -16.11 -14.64 25.81
C MET A 508 -16.48 -14.08 27.18
N GLY A 509 -17.40 -13.13 27.24
CA GLY A 509 -17.86 -12.55 28.49
C GLY A 509 -18.49 -13.60 29.40
N SER A 510 -19.38 -14.42 28.85
CA SER A 510 -20.06 -15.49 29.58
C SER A 510 -19.07 -16.44 30.23
N LYS A 511 -18.05 -16.88 29.48
CA LYS A 511 -17.03 -17.81 29.98
C LYS A 511 -16.10 -17.18 31.01
N VAL A 512 -15.62 -15.96 30.77
CA VAL A 512 -14.65 -15.29 31.65
C VAL A 512 -15.29 -14.79 32.95
N TYR A 513 -16.51 -14.25 32.88
CA TYR A 513 -17.23 -13.75 34.05
C TYR A 513 -18.08 -14.82 34.76
N GLY A 514 -18.29 -15.99 34.13
CA GLY A 514 -19.10 -17.08 34.70
C GLY A 514 -20.58 -16.75 34.77
N VAL A 515 -21.09 -15.95 33.83
CA VAL A 515 -22.50 -15.52 33.75
C VAL A 515 -23.16 -16.04 32.46
N PRO A 516 -24.49 -16.18 32.40
CA PRO A 516 -25.20 -16.57 31.17
C PRO A 516 -24.85 -15.69 29.96
N TYR A 517 -24.87 -16.28 28.75
CA TYR A 517 -24.63 -15.56 27.48
C TYR A 517 -25.55 -14.34 27.30
N GLU A 518 -26.84 -14.48 27.64
CA GLU A 518 -27.82 -13.39 27.53
C GLU A 518 -27.44 -12.18 28.41
N ASP A 519 -26.78 -12.40 29.55
CA ASP A 519 -26.31 -11.33 30.46
C ASP A 519 -25.04 -10.63 29.95
N CYS A 520 -24.45 -11.12 28.85
CA CYS A 520 -23.30 -10.53 28.18
C CYS A 520 -23.65 -9.87 26.83
N ARG A 521 -24.90 -9.95 26.37
CA ARG A 521 -25.33 -9.30 25.13
C ARG A 521 -25.46 -7.80 25.33
N GLU A 522 -25.28 -7.04 24.24
CA GLU A 522 -25.45 -5.59 24.27
C GLU A 522 -26.93 -5.17 24.38
N PHE A 523 -27.83 -5.98 23.81
CA PHE A 523 -29.27 -5.76 23.81
C PHE A 523 -29.99 -6.97 24.40
N TYR A 524 -31.03 -6.71 25.18
CA TYR A 524 -32.00 -7.72 25.58
C TYR A 524 -32.88 -8.13 24.38
N PRO A 525 -33.60 -9.27 24.46
CA PRO A 525 -34.51 -9.70 23.40
C PRO A 525 -35.61 -8.69 23.03
N ASP A 526 -35.95 -7.77 23.94
CA ASP A 526 -36.91 -6.68 23.71
C ASP A 526 -36.31 -5.44 23.02
N GLY A 527 -35.02 -5.50 22.65
CA GLY A 527 -34.29 -4.41 21.99
C GLY A 527 -33.72 -3.35 22.93
N THR A 528 -33.99 -3.41 24.24
CA THR A 528 -33.43 -2.45 25.20
C THR A 528 -31.95 -2.74 25.50
N VAL A 529 -31.18 -1.70 25.82
CA VAL A 529 -29.73 -1.82 26.05
C VAL A 529 -29.45 -2.49 27.40
N ASN A 530 -28.72 -3.61 27.39
CA ASN A 530 -28.13 -4.20 28.58
C ASN A 530 -26.78 -3.52 28.86
N ALA A 531 -26.77 -2.50 29.74
CA ALA A 531 -25.57 -1.73 30.03
C ALA A 531 -24.40 -2.58 30.60
N GLU A 532 -24.71 -3.56 31.45
CA GLU A 532 -23.70 -4.47 32.00
C GLU A 532 -23.17 -5.45 30.95
N GLY A 533 -24.07 -6.01 30.12
CA GLY A 533 -23.71 -6.90 29.04
C GLY A 533 -22.85 -6.19 27.99
N LYS A 534 -23.24 -4.98 27.58
CA LYS A 534 -22.43 -4.09 26.73
C LYS A 534 -21.05 -3.84 27.32
N HIS A 535 -20.96 -3.60 28.63
CA HIS A 535 -19.67 -3.41 29.31
C HIS A 535 -18.82 -4.68 29.21
N ARG A 536 -19.33 -5.85 29.64
CA ARG A 536 -18.60 -7.14 29.58
C ARG A 536 -18.13 -7.46 28.16
N ARG A 537 -19.01 -7.31 27.16
CA ARG A 537 -18.72 -7.49 25.74
C ARG A 537 -17.60 -6.58 25.25
N THR A 538 -17.70 -5.29 25.54
CA THR A 538 -16.68 -4.29 25.15
C THR A 538 -15.34 -4.58 25.81
N THR A 539 -15.35 -5.00 27.07
CA THR A 539 -14.16 -5.41 27.80
C THR A 539 -13.50 -6.62 27.15
N MET A 540 -14.25 -7.66 26.80
CA MET A 540 -13.70 -8.85 26.13
C MET A 540 -13.17 -8.54 24.73
N LYS A 541 -13.83 -7.66 23.98
CA LYS A 541 -13.28 -7.16 22.70
C LYS A 541 -11.91 -6.51 22.89
N SER A 542 -11.76 -5.65 23.90
CA SER A 542 -10.47 -5.01 24.20
C SER A 542 -9.39 -6.00 24.64
N VAL A 543 -9.75 -6.99 25.48
CA VAL A 543 -8.83 -8.06 25.91
C VAL A 543 -8.38 -8.90 24.73
N LEU A 544 -9.30 -9.36 23.87
CA LEU A 544 -8.97 -10.17 22.70
C LEU A 544 -8.03 -9.42 21.74
N LEU A 545 -8.35 -8.16 21.42
CA LEU A 545 -7.46 -7.30 20.63
C LEU A 545 -6.12 -7.12 21.35
N GLY A 546 -6.13 -6.90 22.66
CA GLY A 546 -4.92 -6.82 23.46
C GLY A 546 -4.04 -8.06 23.33
N ILE A 547 -4.63 -9.27 23.28
CA ILE A 547 -3.91 -10.52 23.10
C ILE A 547 -3.40 -10.69 21.66
N MET A 548 -4.24 -10.45 20.64
CA MET A 548 -3.84 -10.59 19.22
C MET A 548 -2.73 -9.64 18.80
N TYR A 549 -2.63 -8.47 19.46
CA TYR A 549 -1.61 -7.45 19.21
C TYR A 549 -0.57 -7.36 20.34
N GLU A 550 -0.59 -8.31 21.28
CA GLU A 550 0.29 -8.40 22.45
C GLU A 550 0.51 -7.08 23.22
N ARG A 551 -0.58 -6.35 23.45
CA ARG A 551 -0.61 -5.20 24.37
C ARG A 551 -0.50 -5.71 25.81
N GLY A 552 0.47 -5.21 26.56
CA GLY A 552 0.65 -5.55 27.97
C GLY A 552 -0.52 -5.10 28.86
N ALA A 553 -0.71 -5.76 30.00
CA ALA A 553 -1.81 -5.52 30.95
C ALA A 553 -1.97 -4.05 31.34
N LYS A 554 -0.86 -3.31 31.49
CA LYS A 554 -0.89 -1.86 31.76
C LYS A 554 -1.67 -1.07 30.71
N ALA A 555 -1.43 -1.34 29.42
CA ALA A 555 -2.09 -0.64 28.33
C ALA A 555 -3.58 -0.99 28.21
N ILE A 556 -3.98 -2.19 28.65
CA ILE A 556 -5.39 -2.59 28.74
C ILE A 556 -6.05 -1.91 29.94
N GLY A 557 -5.40 -1.90 31.11
CA GLY A 557 -5.90 -1.22 32.31
C GLY A 557 -6.14 0.27 32.09
N GLU A 558 -5.20 0.97 31.43
CA GLU A 558 -5.33 2.39 31.07
C GLU A 558 -6.56 2.68 30.19
N GLN A 559 -6.95 1.76 29.29
CA GLN A 559 -8.14 1.93 28.44
C GLN A 559 -9.45 1.91 29.25
N PHE A 560 -9.47 1.23 30.40
CA PHE A 560 -10.63 1.11 31.27
C PHE A 560 -10.55 1.97 32.54
N ASP A 561 -9.51 2.82 32.65
CA ASP A 561 -9.20 3.57 33.88
C ASP A 561 -9.09 2.65 35.11
N LYS A 562 -8.41 1.50 34.93
CA LYS A 562 -8.15 0.46 35.93
C LYS A 562 -6.66 0.21 36.12
N SER A 563 -6.31 -0.53 37.18
CA SER A 563 -4.92 -0.92 37.45
C SER A 563 -4.41 -1.98 36.46
N ALA A 564 -3.09 -2.07 36.33
CA ALA A 564 -2.46 -3.15 35.56
C ALA A 564 -2.79 -4.53 36.15
N ASP A 565 -2.88 -4.65 37.48
CA ASP A 565 -3.23 -5.91 38.16
C ASP A 565 -4.64 -6.38 37.83
N TRP A 566 -5.61 -5.44 37.73
CA TRP A 566 -6.97 -5.75 37.29
C TRP A 566 -6.97 -6.34 35.88
N ALA A 567 -6.22 -5.71 34.96
CA ALA A 567 -6.12 -6.18 33.58
C ALA A 567 -5.39 -7.52 33.49
N GLN A 568 -4.34 -7.73 34.30
CA GLN A 568 -3.61 -8.99 34.34
C GLN A 568 -4.51 -10.13 34.83
N LYS A 569 -5.27 -9.92 35.91
CA LYS A 569 -6.25 -10.90 36.38
C LYS A 569 -7.26 -11.28 35.29
N LEU A 570 -7.73 -10.29 34.53
CA LEU A 570 -8.67 -10.52 33.45
C LEU A 570 -8.08 -11.31 32.27
N ILE A 571 -6.81 -11.06 31.92
CA ILE A 571 -6.06 -11.84 30.92
C ILE A 571 -5.86 -13.27 31.42
N ASP A 572 -5.52 -13.45 32.70
CA ASP A 572 -5.34 -14.77 33.29
C ASP A 572 -6.65 -15.57 33.29
N ASP A 573 -7.77 -14.94 33.65
CA ASP A 573 -9.10 -15.55 33.63
C ASP A 573 -9.56 -15.85 32.19
N PHE A 574 -9.15 -15.03 31.21
CA PHE A 574 -9.32 -15.32 29.79
C PHE A 574 -8.57 -16.58 29.36
N TYR A 575 -7.27 -16.70 29.66
CA TYR A 575 -6.50 -17.90 29.27
C TYR A 575 -6.97 -19.18 29.98
N LYS A 576 -7.48 -19.08 31.21
CA LYS A 576 -8.16 -20.21 31.88
C LYS A 576 -9.41 -20.66 31.13
N SER A 577 -10.16 -19.70 30.58
CA SER A 577 -11.42 -19.95 29.87
C SER A 577 -11.19 -20.42 28.42
N PHE A 578 -10.07 -20.00 27.82
CA PHE A 578 -9.68 -20.26 26.42
C PHE A 578 -8.23 -20.80 26.35
N PRO A 579 -7.95 -21.99 26.92
CA PRO A 579 -6.58 -22.49 27.06
C PRO A 579 -5.90 -22.78 25.72
N LYS A 580 -6.67 -23.08 24.67
CA LYS A 580 -6.14 -23.32 23.32
C LYS A 580 -5.52 -22.09 22.67
N ILE A 581 -5.99 -20.90 23.02
CA ILE A 581 -5.37 -19.64 22.57
C ILE A 581 -3.99 -19.48 23.20
N GLN A 582 -3.84 -19.82 24.48
CA GLN A 582 -2.54 -19.81 25.15
C GLN A 582 -1.58 -20.83 24.50
N GLN A 583 -2.07 -22.03 24.20
CA GLN A 583 -1.29 -23.08 23.54
C GLN A 583 -0.84 -22.65 22.14
N LEU A 584 -1.72 -22.03 21.36
CA LEU A 584 -1.38 -21.47 20.05
C LEU A 584 -0.27 -20.43 20.19
N ARG A 585 -0.41 -19.49 21.12
CA ARG A 585 0.58 -18.45 21.36
C ARG A 585 1.96 -19.05 21.63
N LEU A 586 2.06 -19.98 22.59
CA LEU A 586 3.31 -20.65 22.93
C LEU A 586 3.90 -21.44 21.74
N LYS A 587 3.04 -22.06 20.91
CA LYS A 587 3.47 -22.76 19.69
C LYS A 587 4.06 -21.81 18.65
N VAL A 588 3.43 -20.65 18.46
CA VAL A 588 3.89 -19.61 17.51
C VAL A 588 5.20 -18.99 18.00
N GLU A 589 5.29 -18.67 19.29
CA GLU A 589 6.52 -18.16 19.91
C GLU A 589 7.67 -19.15 19.73
N LYS A 590 7.46 -20.43 20.08
CA LYS A 590 8.46 -21.48 19.90
C LYS A 590 8.90 -21.62 18.44
N MET A 591 7.97 -21.57 17.49
CA MET A 591 8.28 -21.63 16.06
C MET A 591 9.19 -20.45 15.66
N ALA A 592 8.91 -19.26 16.16
CA ALA A 592 9.69 -18.06 15.87
C ALA A 592 11.09 -18.12 16.49
N GLU A 593 11.23 -18.64 17.72
CA GLU A 593 12.53 -18.84 18.38
C GLU A 593 13.37 -19.93 17.68
N GLU A 594 12.75 -21.05 17.29
CA GLU A 594 13.45 -22.19 16.68
C GLU A 594 13.90 -21.88 15.24
N TYR A 595 13.02 -21.28 14.44
CA TYR A 595 13.26 -21.10 13.00
C TYR A 595 13.53 -19.66 12.57
N GLY A 596 13.32 -18.68 13.45
CA GLY A 596 13.41 -17.25 13.10
C GLY A 596 12.27 -16.78 12.20
N TYR A 597 11.15 -17.51 12.10
CA TYR A 597 9.96 -17.09 11.36
C TYR A 597 8.67 -17.77 11.84
N VAL A 598 7.53 -17.17 11.51
CA VAL A 598 6.18 -17.75 11.65
C VAL A 598 5.49 -17.83 10.29
N THR A 599 4.43 -18.62 10.16
CA THR A 599 3.68 -18.78 8.89
C THR A 599 2.18 -18.54 9.02
N THR A 600 1.57 -17.96 7.98
CA THR A 600 0.11 -17.92 7.81
C THR A 600 -0.46 -19.30 7.46
N ILE A 601 -1.80 -19.40 7.41
CA ILE A 601 -2.52 -20.62 6.98
C ILE A 601 -2.06 -21.07 5.58
N GLN A 602 -1.91 -20.13 4.64
CA GLN A 602 -1.47 -20.40 3.27
C GLN A 602 0.05 -20.61 3.16
N GLY A 603 0.80 -20.36 4.24
CA GLY A 603 2.23 -20.60 4.35
C GLY A 603 3.13 -19.43 3.98
N ARG A 604 2.57 -18.21 3.90
CA ARG A 604 3.36 -16.98 3.84
C ARG A 604 4.22 -16.90 5.09
N LYS A 605 5.49 -16.57 4.94
CA LYS A 605 6.42 -16.42 6.06
C LYS A 605 6.53 -14.98 6.51
N ARG A 606 6.51 -14.77 7.82
CA ARG A 606 7.02 -13.56 8.49
C ARG A 606 8.29 -13.96 9.24
N ARG A 607 9.43 -13.48 8.75
CA ARG A 607 10.79 -13.70 9.30
C ARG A 607 11.07 -12.72 10.43
N LEU A 608 11.33 -13.26 11.60
CA LEU A 608 11.60 -12.56 12.86
C LEU A 608 12.96 -13.04 13.39
N PRO A 609 14.08 -12.73 12.73
CA PRO A 609 15.40 -13.19 13.17
C PRO A 609 15.75 -12.73 14.59
N GLU A 610 15.17 -11.62 15.05
CA GLU A 610 15.32 -11.11 16.41
C GLU A 610 14.75 -12.05 17.48
N MET A 611 13.88 -13.00 17.12
CA MET A 611 13.40 -14.05 18.03
C MET A 611 14.47 -15.09 18.38
N GLN A 612 15.59 -15.10 17.66
CA GLN A 612 16.74 -15.99 17.92
C GLN A 612 17.84 -15.29 18.72
N LEU A 613 17.60 -14.08 19.22
CA LEU A 613 18.53 -13.40 20.11
C LEU A 613 18.59 -14.12 21.46
N PRO A 614 19.79 -14.29 22.04
CA PRO A 614 19.94 -14.99 23.32
C PRO A 614 19.42 -14.18 24.52
N ASP A 615 19.35 -12.85 24.39
CA ASP A 615 18.84 -11.95 25.43
C ASP A 615 17.36 -11.65 25.16
N HIS A 616 16.49 -12.26 25.97
CA HIS A 616 15.05 -12.08 25.86
C HIS A 616 14.58 -10.74 26.43
N ASP A 617 15.41 -10.04 27.21
CA ASP A 617 15.11 -8.67 27.68
C ASP A 617 15.45 -7.61 26.62
N ASP A 618 16.12 -7.99 25.53
CA ASP A 618 16.40 -7.10 24.40
C ASP A 618 15.10 -6.56 23.80
N TYR A 619 15.03 -5.24 23.62
CA TYR A 619 13.84 -4.59 23.09
C TYR A 619 13.45 -5.11 21.69
N ARG A 620 14.41 -5.59 20.89
CA ARG A 620 14.21 -6.17 19.56
C ARG A 620 13.55 -7.55 19.65
N TYR A 621 14.02 -8.40 20.56
CA TYR A 621 13.35 -9.67 20.85
C TYR A 621 11.92 -9.40 21.31
N GLN A 622 11.74 -8.50 22.28
CA GLN A 622 10.42 -8.14 22.81
C GLN A 622 9.49 -7.55 21.73
N GLU A 623 10.03 -6.83 20.75
CA GLU A 623 9.25 -6.33 19.61
C GLU A 623 8.87 -7.44 18.63
N ALA A 624 9.81 -8.34 18.29
CA ALA A 624 9.54 -9.47 17.41
C ALA A 624 8.58 -10.48 18.04
N HIS A 625 8.68 -10.68 19.36
CA HIS A 625 7.79 -11.51 20.17
C HIS A 625 6.34 -11.05 20.01
N ARG A 626 6.10 -9.73 20.22
CA ARG A 626 4.79 -9.09 20.00
C ARG A 626 4.25 -9.21 18.57
N GLN A 627 5.14 -9.31 17.58
CA GLN A 627 4.74 -9.43 16.17
C GLN A 627 4.39 -10.87 15.78
N SER A 628 4.85 -11.87 16.53
CA SER A 628 4.78 -13.29 16.13
C SER A 628 3.35 -13.80 15.96
N LEU A 629 2.51 -13.68 16.98
CA LEU A 629 1.10 -14.07 16.93
C LEU A 629 0.30 -13.18 15.96
N ASN A 630 0.55 -11.87 16.02
CA ASN A 630 -0.12 -10.92 15.14
C ASN A 630 0.10 -11.23 13.66
N ALA A 631 1.32 -11.59 13.27
CA ALA A 631 1.65 -11.90 11.88
C ALA A 631 0.91 -13.13 11.36
N VAL A 632 0.70 -14.15 12.20
CA VAL A 632 -0.08 -15.34 11.82
C VAL A 632 -1.54 -14.97 11.55
N ILE A 633 -2.15 -14.18 12.45
CA ILE A 633 -3.56 -13.79 12.35
C ILE A 633 -3.77 -12.81 11.20
N GLN A 634 -3.07 -11.67 11.25
CA GLN A 634 -3.21 -10.59 10.27
C GLN A 634 -2.80 -11.02 8.87
N GLY A 635 -1.72 -11.80 8.74
CA GLY A 635 -1.27 -12.30 7.45
C GLY A 635 -2.22 -13.33 6.85
N SER A 636 -2.84 -14.19 7.67
CA SER A 636 -3.85 -15.12 7.17
C SER A 636 -5.13 -14.39 6.73
N SER A 637 -5.54 -13.34 7.45
CA SER A 637 -6.64 -12.46 7.00
C SER A 637 -6.32 -11.76 5.69
N ALA A 638 -5.07 -11.31 5.50
CA ALA A 638 -4.62 -10.71 4.24
C ALA A 638 -4.67 -11.73 3.09
N ASP A 639 -4.24 -12.97 3.33
CA ASP A 639 -4.31 -14.05 2.32
C ASP A 639 -5.76 -14.36 1.92
N ILE A 640 -6.71 -14.37 2.86
CA ILE A 640 -8.14 -14.55 2.57
C ILE A 640 -8.66 -13.41 1.68
N MET A 641 -8.38 -12.15 2.04
CA MET A 641 -8.81 -10.99 1.26
C MET A 641 -8.25 -11.03 -0.16
N LYS A 642 -6.96 -11.35 -0.29
CA LYS A 642 -6.28 -11.50 -1.59
C LYS A 642 -6.91 -12.59 -2.45
N LEU A 643 -7.19 -13.76 -1.88
CA LEU A 643 -7.85 -14.85 -2.59
C LEU A 643 -9.29 -14.49 -2.98
N ALA A 644 -10.00 -13.70 -2.18
CA ALA A 644 -11.32 -13.20 -2.53
C ALA A 644 -11.24 -12.25 -3.74
N MET A 645 -10.29 -11.33 -3.77
CA MET A 645 -10.06 -10.43 -4.90
C MET A 645 -9.70 -11.20 -6.19
N ILE A 646 -8.85 -12.22 -6.10
CA ILE A 646 -8.51 -13.10 -7.25
C ILE A 646 -9.76 -13.85 -7.73
N ALA A 647 -10.57 -14.38 -6.81
CA ALA A 647 -11.80 -15.09 -7.16
C ALA A 647 -12.80 -14.17 -7.87
N ILE A 648 -12.95 -12.93 -7.39
CA ILE A 648 -13.80 -11.91 -8.01
C ILE A 648 -13.28 -11.53 -9.40
N TYR A 649 -11.97 -11.30 -9.53
CA TYR A 649 -11.37 -10.92 -10.81
C TYR A 649 -11.55 -11.97 -11.90
N ASN A 650 -11.41 -13.25 -11.53
CA ASN A 650 -11.47 -14.38 -12.45
C ASN A 650 -12.90 -14.90 -12.72
N ASP A 651 -13.90 -14.51 -11.94
CA ASP A 651 -15.26 -14.98 -12.15
C ASP A 651 -15.90 -14.21 -13.33
N PRO A 652 -16.25 -14.90 -14.44
CA PRO A 652 -16.78 -14.27 -15.64
C PRO A 652 -18.12 -13.55 -15.43
N GLN A 653 -18.85 -13.86 -14.36
CA GLN A 653 -20.12 -13.19 -14.04
C GLN A 653 -19.90 -11.70 -13.73
N TYR A 654 -18.86 -11.33 -12.98
CA TYR A 654 -18.55 -9.91 -12.75
C TYR A 654 -18.27 -9.17 -14.05
N LYS A 655 -17.61 -9.84 -15.00
CA LYS A 655 -17.37 -9.25 -16.33
C LYS A 655 -18.66 -9.12 -17.14
N ALA A 656 -19.56 -10.09 -17.05
CA ALA A 656 -20.87 -10.04 -17.74
C ALA A 656 -21.76 -8.91 -17.20
N LEU A 657 -21.66 -8.61 -15.91
CA LEU A 657 -22.37 -7.53 -15.22
C LEU A 657 -21.63 -6.18 -15.27
N ASP A 658 -20.47 -6.13 -15.91
CA ASP A 658 -19.61 -4.94 -15.99
C ASP A 658 -19.24 -4.37 -14.60
N CYS A 659 -18.99 -5.25 -13.62
CA CYS A 659 -18.52 -4.90 -12.29
C CYS A 659 -17.00 -4.73 -12.25
N HIS A 660 -16.51 -3.69 -11.56
CA HIS A 660 -15.08 -3.38 -11.47
C HIS A 660 -14.63 -3.10 -10.04
N MET A 661 -13.60 -3.81 -9.56
CA MET A 661 -12.96 -3.44 -8.29
C MET A 661 -12.21 -2.10 -8.45
N VAL A 662 -12.31 -1.23 -7.44
CA VAL A 662 -11.70 0.11 -7.51
C VAL A 662 -10.93 0.50 -6.26
N ILE A 663 -11.37 0.06 -5.07
CA ILE A 663 -10.73 0.40 -3.80
C ILE A 663 -10.63 -0.87 -2.94
N THR A 664 -9.47 -1.05 -2.30
CA THR A 664 -9.35 -1.95 -1.15
C THR A 664 -8.69 -1.20 0.00
N VAL A 665 -9.31 -1.27 1.19
CA VAL A 665 -8.78 -0.71 2.45
C VAL A 665 -8.98 -1.73 3.55
N HIS A 666 -7.89 -2.17 4.18
CA HIS A 666 -7.93 -3.22 5.20
C HIS A 666 -8.61 -4.52 4.71
N ASP A 667 -9.79 -4.83 5.25
CA ASP A 667 -10.67 -5.97 4.99
C ASP A 667 -11.88 -5.61 4.10
N GLU A 668 -11.96 -4.36 3.64
CA GLU A 668 -13.00 -3.80 2.77
C GLU A 668 -12.56 -3.85 1.30
N LEU A 669 -13.46 -4.31 0.43
CA LEU A 669 -13.39 -4.22 -1.02
C LEU A 669 -14.55 -3.37 -1.55
N ILE A 670 -14.28 -2.44 -2.45
CA ILE A 670 -15.30 -1.62 -3.10
C ILE A 670 -15.20 -1.79 -4.60
N MET A 671 -16.36 -2.04 -5.21
CA MET A 671 -16.54 -2.14 -6.65
C MET A 671 -17.42 -1.00 -7.17
N GLU A 672 -17.19 -0.61 -8.41
CA GLU A 672 -18.21 0.08 -9.21
C GLU A 672 -19.09 -0.97 -9.88
N VAL A 673 -20.40 -0.84 -9.69
CA VAL A 673 -21.42 -1.74 -10.25
C VAL A 673 -22.45 -0.88 -11.01
N PRO A 674 -22.81 -1.23 -12.26
CA PRO A 674 -23.85 -0.50 -12.99
C PRO A 674 -25.16 -0.44 -12.21
N GLU A 675 -25.88 0.68 -12.31
CA GLU A 675 -27.13 0.89 -11.55
C GLU A 675 -28.17 -0.24 -11.77
N ASP A 676 -28.23 -0.78 -13.00
CA ASP A 676 -29.15 -1.87 -13.35
C ASP A 676 -28.76 -3.25 -12.77
N HIS A 677 -27.56 -3.38 -12.19
CA HIS A 677 -26.99 -4.65 -11.70
C HIS A 677 -26.57 -4.63 -10.23
N ILE A 678 -26.98 -3.61 -9.45
CA ILE A 678 -26.52 -3.42 -8.06
C ILE A 678 -26.81 -4.66 -7.19
N LYS A 679 -28.05 -5.16 -7.18
CA LYS A 679 -28.45 -6.32 -6.36
C LYS A 679 -27.63 -7.57 -6.70
N GLU A 680 -27.56 -7.91 -7.98
CA GLU A 680 -26.81 -9.08 -8.45
C GLU A 680 -25.31 -8.95 -8.16
N GLY A 681 -24.73 -7.77 -8.39
CA GLY A 681 -23.34 -7.47 -8.08
C GLY A 681 -23.01 -7.55 -6.59
N ALA A 682 -23.90 -7.05 -5.73
CA ALA A 682 -23.76 -7.11 -4.27
C ALA A 682 -23.89 -8.54 -3.74
N ASP A 683 -24.90 -9.29 -4.18
CA ASP A 683 -25.08 -10.70 -3.82
C ASP A 683 -23.88 -11.54 -4.25
N LEU A 684 -23.39 -11.32 -5.46
CA LEU A 684 -22.22 -12.02 -5.98
C LEU A 684 -20.97 -11.69 -5.16
N LEU A 685 -20.74 -10.41 -4.82
CA LEU A 685 -19.64 -9.96 -3.95
C LEU A 685 -19.68 -10.67 -2.59
N VAL A 686 -20.81 -10.57 -1.89
CA VAL A 686 -21.01 -11.15 -0.55
C VAL A 686 -20.81 -12.67 -0.60
N ASN A 687 -21.42 -13.35 -1.56
CA ASN A 687 -21.33 -14.81 -1.69
C ASN A 687 -19.92 -15.26 -2.01
N THR A 688 -19.21 -14.57 -2.92
CA THR A 688 -17.82 -14.90 -3.27
C THR A 688 -16.89 -14.71 -2.09
N MET A 689 -16.96 -13.57 -1.40
CA MET A 689 -16.15 -13.31 -0.21
C MET A 689 -16.43 -14.35 0.90
N LYS A 690 -17.70 -14.63 1.21
CA LYS A 690 -18.08 -15.63 2.21
C LYS A 690 -17.56 -17.02 1.86
N ARG A 691 -17.75 -17.45 0.60
CA ARG A 691 -17.30 -18.76 0.08
C ARG A 691 -15.79 -18.93 0.18
N VAL A 692 -15.02 -17.91 -0.23
CA VAL A 692 -13.55 -17.95 -0.17
C VAL A 692 -13.06 -17.97 1.27
N GLY A 693 -13.60 -17.12 2.15
CA GLY A 693 -13.22 -17.16 3.56
C GLY A 693 -13.56 -18.51 4.19
N HIS A 694 -14.76 -19.03 3.95
CA HIS A 694 -15.20 -20.32 4.49
C HIS A 694 -14.32 -21.48 3.99
N SER A 695 -13.94 -21.51 2.72
CA SER A 695 -13.10 -22.60 2.20
C SER A 695 -11.68 -22.64 2.80
N LEU A 696 -11.19 -21.51 3.34
CA LEU A 696 -9.85 -21.42 3.90
C LEU A 696 -9.80 -21.71 5.40
N ILE A 697 -10.89 -21.44 6.15
CA ILE A 697 -10.92 -21.56 7.61
C ILE A 697 -12.09 -22.38 8.17
N ASP A 698 -12.92 -23.00 7.33
CA ASP A 698 -14.04 -23.87 7.72
C ASP A 698 -14.95 -23.29 8.82
N LEU A 699 -15.14 -21.98 8.78
CA LEU A 699 -16.06 -21.25 9.66
C LEU A 699 -17.01 -20.43 8.82
N PRO A 700 -18.28 -20.23 9.26
CA PRO A 700 -19.17 -19.29 8.60
C PRO A 700 -18.52 -17.92 8.52
N MET A 701 -18.67 -17.25 7.38
CA MET A 701 -18.16 -15.89 7.16
C MET A 701 -19.31 -14.90 7.15
N SER A 702 -19.06 -13.71 7.68
CA SER A 702 -19.96 -12.58 7.57
C SER A 702 -19.30 -11.52 6.73
N VAL A 703 -20.07 -10.90 5.84
CA VAL A 703 -19.66 -9.79 5.01
C VAL A 703 -20.80 -8.79 5.06
N ASP A 704 -20.47 -7.58 5.49
CA ASP A 704 -21.42 -6.47 5.53
C ASP A 704 -21.33 -5.75 4.19
N ALA A 705 -22.48 -5.62 3.51
CA ALA A 705 -22.58 -4.96 2.21
C ALA A 705 -23.12 -3.54 2.36
N GLU A 706 -22.55 -2.60 1.61
CA GLU A 706 -23.02 -1.22 1.54
C GLU A 706 -23.14 -0.77 0.10
N VAL A 707 -24.18 0.00 -0.22
CA VAL A 707 -24.37 0.64 -1.52
C VAL A 707 -24.31 2.14 -1.33
N ASN A 708 -23.44 2.84 -2.06
CA ASN A 708 -23.26 4.28 -1.89
C ASN A 708 -22.96 4.98 -3.22
N ASP A 709 -23.35 6.25 -3.36
CA ASP A 709 -22.89 7.13 -4.47
C ASP A 709 -21.43 7.56 -4.31
N TYR A 710 -20.99 7.66 -3.05
CA TYR A 710 -19.66 8.14 -2.65
C TYR A 710 -19.00 7.10 -1.76
N TRP A 711 -17.67 7.10 -1.66
CA TRP A 711 -16.99 6.11 -0.82
C TRP A 711 -17.46 6.17 0.65
N TYR A 712 -17.97 7.30 1.11
CA TYR A 712 -18.69 7.32 2.38
C TYR A 712 -19.95 8.16 2.26
N GLY A 713 -21.09 7.62 2.63
CA GLY A 713 -22.36 8.27 2.36
C GLY A 713 -23.54 7.72 3.15
N GLU A 714 -24.71 8.07 2.66
CA GLU A 714 -25.96 7.38 2.98
C GLU A 714 -25.89 5.99 2.35
N ASN A 715 -26.13 4.96 3.16
CA ASN A 715 -26.17 3.60 2.67
C ASN A 715 -27.52 3.40 1.99
N LEU A 716 -27.49 3.26 0.67
CA LEU A 716 -28.65 3.04 -0.18
C LEU A 716 -28.99 1.54 -0.28
N ALA A 717 -28.39 0.69 0.57
CA ALA A 717 -28.68 -0.74 0.57
C ALA A 717 -30.18 -1.02 0.65
N ASP A 718 -30.93 -0.27 1.46
CA ASP A 718 -32.38 -0.47 1.58
C ASP A 718 -33.11 -0.17 0.26
N ASP A 719 -32.61 0.76 -0.57
CA ASP A 719 -33.23 1.12 -1.86
C ASP A 719 -32.96 0.09 -2.98
N TYR A 720 -31.89 -0.70 -2.86
CA TYR A 720 -31.42 -1.58 -3.95
C TYR A 720 -31.31 -3.06 -3.59
N LEU A 721 -31.16 -3.38 -2.30
CA LEU A 721 -30.97 -4.74 -1.78
C LEU A 721 -32.25 -5.27 -1.10
N GLU A 722 -33.16 -4.40 -0.67
CA GLU A 722 -34.59 -4.78 -0.51
C GLU A 722 -35.23 -4.73 -1.92
N GLU A 723 -36.10 -5.61 -2.39
CA GLU A 723 -37.22 -6.31 -1.75
C GLU A 723 -37.43 -7.73 -2.35
N GLU A 724 -37.87 -8.69 -1.52
CA GLU A 724 -39.15 -9.45 -1.57
C GLU A 724 -39.20 -10.54 -0.47
#